data_AF-A0A5N7D5C5-F1
#
_entry.id   AF-A0A5N7D5C5-F1
#
_cell.length_a   1.000
_cell.length_b   1.000
_cell.length_c   1.000
_cell.angle_alpha   90.00
_cell.angle_beta   90.00
_cell.angle_gamma   90.00
#
_symmetry.space_group_name_H-M   'P 1'
#
loop_
_entity.id
_entity.type
_entity.pdbx_description
1 polymer ?
#
loop_
_entity_poly.entity_id
_entity_poly.type
_entity_poly.pdbx_seq_one_letter_code
_entity_poly.pdbx_strand_id
1 'polypeptide(L)'
;MSTRSPLQLPSIMLSLLAALSLPLALANAFAAPGPCNGNCWAHDPGLWQRDDGKYFLFSTGNGIHISSADALQGPWTEVGYALPDGSSIDHAGNKNLWAPDVHFQDGTYYMYYAVSTLGSQNSVIGVATSKTMEPGSWTDHGSTGLSSDGSQGYNTIDANWIQIGDQQILNFGSYWQGLYQINLAGPLKIGNQAPARLAYNATGNHAIEAPFLFHQNNFFYLFFSSGKANGYDTNFPAPGEEYRINVCRSSTGRGDFVDKNGVSCLESGGTTVLASHDNVYGPGGHGRTKNKRFPASLETTWPEKPSLRRHVSSHSQDTTTMADYEDTIEVDWGAPTPDLTDDTSSEASTSLRSTVLEYEFRHGRRYHSTHAGNYLFPNDEAEQERLDMVHHIYYRLLHNRLFLAPIDLSGKRILDIGTGTGVWAIHLGDEYPAAEAIVGNDISPIQPQWVPPNVKFYIDDVEKDWVEGQPYDLIHCRYMAGSIKDWPRLIQQCFTNLKPGGYLELQESINTLYSEDDSVPPECNTVKMMDALKEGCLQIGQSMNPAPNMHGWVEDAGFTIVDERKFKLPLGNWPRDKRLKECGSFNRLNFVEGVDAFTASILQDILGWRKEEVTVLNAAVRREVMANTMHALFDFLVIVAQKPM
;
A
#
# COMPACT_ATOMS: atom_id res chain seq x y z
N MET A 1 34.83 -45.32 1.96
CA MET A 1 35.12 -43.94 2.38
C MET A 1 35.40 -43.15 1.13
N SER A 2 34.77 -42.05 0.83
CA SER A 2 33.66 -41.34 1.44
C SER A 2 33.21 -40.43 0.31
N THR A 3 31.91 -40.46 0.04
CA THR A 3 31.06 -39.27 -0.13
C THR A 3 31.57 -38.14 -1.03
N ARG A 4 30.78 -37.59 -1.92
CA ARG A 4 29.35 -37.73 -2.27
C ARG A 4 29.27 -36.83 -3.49
N SER A 5 28.64 -37.35 -4.54
CA SER A 5 27.40 -36.80 -5.08
C SER A 5 27.41 -35.30 -5.51
N PRO A 6 26.35 -34.86 -6.19
CA PRO A 6 26.45 -34.72 -7.64
C PRO A 6 25.93 -33.34 -8.10
N LEU A 7 26.20 -33.02 -9.37
CA LEU A 7 25.30 -32.45 -10.40
C LEU A 7 24.28 -31.34 -10.00
N GLN A 8 23.88 -30.39 -10.85
CA GLN A 8 23.66 -30.43 -12.30
C GLN A 8 23.19 -29.03 -12.78
N LEU A 9 23.18 -28.83 -14.10
CA LEU A 9 22.49 -27.73 -14.84
C LEU A 9 21.31 -28.36 -15.66
N PRO A 10 20.36 -27.60 -16.26
CA PRO A 10 18.92 -27.61 -15.91
C PRO A 10 17.88 -27.85 -17.06
N SER A 11 16.58 -27.90 -16.67
CA SER A 11 15.28 -27.67 -17.40
C SER A 11 14.86 -28.62 -18.59
N ILE A 12 13.60 -28.89 -18.99
CA ILE A 12 12.44 -28.07 -19.50
C ILE A 12 11.11 -28.93 -19.71
N MET A 13 9.88 -28.33 -19.73
CA MET A 13 8.67 -28.48 -20.67
C MET A 13 7.18 -28.76 -20.18
N LEU A 14 6.20 -28.43 -21.09
CA LEU A 14 4.73 -28.04 -21.16
C LEU A 14 3.55 -29.11 -21.04
N SER A 15 2.23 -28.74 -20.84
CA SER A 15 0.94 -29.25 -21.53
C SER A 15 -0.52 -29.10 -20.86
N LEU A 16 -1.59 -28.76 -21.67
CA LEU A 16 -3.11 -29.06 -21.86
C LEU A 16 -4.30 -29.40 -20.83
N LEU A 17 -5.57 -28.94 -21.16
CA LEU A 17 -7.01 -29.51 -21.11
C LEU A 17 -8.10 -29.40 -19.92
N ALA A 18 -9.35 -28.90 -20.24
CA ALA A 18 -10.78 -29.14 -19.76
C ALA A 18 -11.40 -28.90 -18.32
N ALA A 19 -12.61 -28.24 -18.19
CA ALA A 19 -13.82 -28.51 -17.30
C ALA A 19 -14.59 -27.32 -16.57
N LEU A 20 -15.94 -27.44 -16.42
CA LEU A 20 -16.98 -26.77 -15.55
C LEU A 20 -17.25 -25.23 -15.57
N SER A 21 -18.54 -24.84 -15.71
CA SER A 21 -19.06 -23.51 -15.37
C SER A 21 -19.35 -23.38 -13.87
N LEU A 22 -18.37 -22.87 -13.11
CA LEU A 22 -18.55 -22.29 -11.77
C LEU A 22 -18.89 -20.79 -11.88
N PRO A 23 -19.59 -20.20 -10.90
CA PRO A 23 -19.79 -18.75 -10.85
C PRO A 23 -18.42 -18.07 -10.67
N LEU A 24 -17.99 -17.24 -11.63
CA LEU A 24 -16.79 -16.42 -11.47
C LEU A 24 -17.09 -15.30 -10.46
N ALA A 25 -16.71 -15.53 -9.21
CA ALA A 25 -16.49 -14.47 -8.23
C ALA A 25 -15.33 -13.58 -8.72
N LEU A 26 -15.50 -12.26 -8.69
CA LEU A 26 -14.39 -11.31 -8.87
C LEU A 26 -13.43 -11.51 -7.69
N ALA A 27 -12.32 -12.19 -7.94
CA ALA A 27 -11.25 -12.40 -6.95
C ALA A 27 -10.30 -11.19 -6.98
N ASN A 28 -10.03 -10.59 -5.81
CA ASN A 28 -8.87 -9.71 -5.62
C ASN A 28 -7.63 -10.47 -6.10
N ALA A 29 -7.02 -10.04 -7.21
CA ALA A 29 -5.89 -10.76 -7.78
C ALA A 29 -4.62 -10.38 -7.00
N PHE A 30 -4.25 -11.24 -6.07
CA PHE A 30 -2.97 -11.21 -5.38
C PHE A 30 -1.80 -11.26 -6.39
N ALA A 31 -0.67 -10.67 -6.02
CA ALA A 31 0.48 -10.56 -6.92
C ALA A 31 1.07 -11.93 -7.26
N ALA A 32 1.17 -12.23 -8.56
CA ALA A 32 1.82 -13.44 -9.04
C ALA A 32 3.31 -13.49 -8.64
N PRO A 33 3.85 -14.68 -8.33
CA PRO A 33 5.24 -14.83 -7.93
C PRO A 33 6.19 -14.43 -9.07
N GLY A 34 7.31 -13.80 -8.71
CA GLY A 34 8.39 -13.51 -9.65
C GLY A 34 9.06 -14.78 -10.20
N PRO A 35 9.83 -14.68 -11.28
CA PRO A 35 10.54 -15.83 -11.85
C PRO A 35 11.53 -16.43 -10.85
N CYS A 36 11.57 -17.75 -10.81
CA CYS A 36 12.33 -18.53 -9.84
C CYS A 36 13.01 -19.68 -10.59
N ASN A 37 14.30 -19.54 -10.92
CA ASN A 37 15.06 -20.53 -11.68
C ASN A 37 16.05 -21.28 -10.78
N GLY A 38 16.31 -22.55 -11.06
CA GLY A 38 17.21 -23.40 -10.25
C GLY A 38 16.54 -23.94 -8.98
N ASN A 39 17.32 -24.24 -7.96
CA ASN A 39 16.83 -24.71 -6.66
C ASN A 39 16.42 -23.53 -5.78
N CYS A 40 15.23 -22.99 -6.05
CA CYS A 40 14.68 -21.87 -5.31
C CYS A 40 13.56 -22.29 -4.33
N TRP A 41 13.46 -23.59 -4.05
CA TRP A 41 12.59 -24.10 -2.99
C TRP A 41 13.10 -23.59 -1.64
N ALA A 42 12.18 -23.06 -0.84
CA ALA A 42 12.46 -22.65 0.53
C ALA A 42 11.18 -22.74 1.37
N HIS A 43 11.37 -22.98 2.65
CA HIS A 43 10.38 -22.85 3.71
C HIS A 43 10.94 -21.85 4.73
N ASP A 44 10.14 -20.85 5.10
CA ASP A 44 10.54 -19.70 5.94
C ASP A 44 11.84 -19.02 5.45
N PRO A 45 11.86 -18.44 4.25
CA PRO A 45 13.08 -17.93 3.63
C PRO A 45 13.65 -16.68 4.32
N GLY A 46 14.92 -16.74 4.73
CA GLY A 46 15.76 -15.58 5.00
C GLY A 46 16.57 -15.19 3.76
N LEU A 47 16.49 -13.95 3.27
CA LEU A 47 17.14 -13.54 2.01
C LEU A 47 18.05 -12.32 2.19
N TRP A 48 19.32 -12.45 1.83
CA TRP A 48 20.28 -11.35 1.90
C TRP A 48 21.13 -11.20 0.63
N GLN A 49 21.45 -9.96 0.26
CA GLN A 49 22.43 -9.67 -0.79
C GLN A 49 23.74 -9.17 -0.18
N ARG A 50 24.80 -9.95 -0.39
CA ARG A 50 26.17 -9.61 0.04
C ARG A 50 26.70 -8.42 -0.78
N ASP A 51 27.73 -7.76 -0.28
CA ASP A 51 28.28 -6.54 -0.89
C ASP A 51 28.90 -6.77 -2.27
N ASP A 52 29.31 -8.00 -2.59
CA ASP A 52 29.73 -8.41 -3.94
C ASP A 52 28.55 -8.61 -4.92
N GLY A 53 27.31 -8.42 -4.45
CA GLY A 53 26.09 -8.54 -5.24
C GLY A 53 25.52 -9.95 -5.31
N LYS A 54 26.18 -10.95 -4.70
CA LYS A 54 25.68 -12.33 -4.62
C LYS A 54 24.54 -12.43 -3.61
N TYR A 55 23.49 -13.16 -3.96
CA TYR A 55 22.35 -13.43 -3.11
C TYR A 55 22.54 -14.73 -2.33
N PHE A 56 22.10 -14.74 -1.08
CA PHE A 56 22.03 -15.90 -0.20
C PHE A 56 20.61 -16.05 0.31
N LEU A 57 20.07 -17.25 0.13
CA LEU A 57 18.76 -17.68 0.60
C LEU A 57 18.97 -18.74 1.68
N PHE A 58 18.44 -18.48 2.86
CA PHE A 58 18.45 -19.34 4.01
C PHE A 58 17.06 -19.93 4.19
N SER A 59 16.95 -21.22 4.48
CA SER A 59 15.64 -21.87 4.62
C SER A 59 15.64 -22.85 5.78
N THR A 60 14.48 -23.00 6.40
CA THR A 60 14.16 -24.05 7.37
C THR A 60 14.63 -25.42 6.86
N GLY A 61 15.24 -26.21 7.75
CA GLY A 61 15.67 -27.58 7.46
C GLY A 61 17.14 -27.86 7.80
N ASN A 62 17.44 -29.04 8.37
CA ASN A 62 18.78 -29.66 8.43
C ASN A 62 19.96 -28.72 8.80
N GLY A 63 19.80 -27.86 9.81
CA GLY A 63 20.85 -26.91 10.20
C GLY A 63 20.85 -25.56 9.44
N ILE A 64 19.72 -25.22 8.80
CA ILE A 64 19.50 -24.10 7.87
C ILE A 64 20.17 -24.34 6.51
N HIS A 65 19.35 -24.59 5.49
CA HIS A 65 19.79 -24.69 4.10
C HIS A 65 20.32 -23.34 3.61
N ILE A 66 21.38 -23.36 2.80
CA ILE A 66 21.91 -22.20 2.10
C ILE A 66 21.86 -22.46 0.61
N SER A 67 21.13 -21.60 -0.09
CA SER A 67 21.17 -21.46 -1.55
C SER A 67 21.79 -20.12 -1.92
N SER A 68 22.44 -20.04 -3.07
CA SER A 68 22.97 -18.78 -3.57
C SER A 68 22.74 -18.59 -5.06
N ALA A 69 22.71 -17.33 -5.49
CA ALA A 69 22.54 -16.95 -6.87
C ALA A 69 23.21 -15.60 -7.15
N ASP A 70 23.62 -15.38 -8.39
CA ASP A 70 24.10 -14.06 -8.82
C ASP A 70 22.96 -13.08 -9.11
N ALA A 71 21.71 -13.56 -9.20
CA ALA A 71 20.54 -12.73 -9.45
C ALA A 71 19.32 -13.27 -8.68
N LEU A 72 18.38 -12.38 -8.36
CA LEU A 72 17.19 -12.72 -7.57
C LEU A 72 16.31 -13.79 -8.25
N GLN A 73 16.22 -13.74 -9.58
CA GLN A 73 15.51 -14.75 -10.38
C GLN A 73 16.24 -16.09 -10.49
N GLY A 74 17.44 -16.21 -9.91
CA GLY A 74 18.32 -17.37 -10.06
C GLY A 74 19.27 -17.29 -11.27
N PRO A 75 19.86 -18.42 -11.70
CA PRO A 75 19.62 -19.75 -11.16
C PRO A 75 20.12 -19.88 -9.71
N TRP A 76 19.24 -20.35 -8.83
CA TRP A 76 19.56 -20.67 -7.45
C TRP A 76 20.26 -22.03 -7.37
N THR A 77 21.33 -22.09 -6.58
CA THR A 77 22.10 -23.31 -6.35
C THR A 77 22.24 -23.54 -4.85
N GLU A 78 21.87 -24.72 -4.37
CA GLU A 78 22.16 -25.14 -3.00
C GLU A 78 23.67 -25.25 -2.82
N VAL A 79 24.22 -24.52 -1.85
CA VAL A 79 25.66 -24.50 -1.56
C VAL A 79 26.01 -25.25 -0.28
N GLY A 80 25.05 -25.48 0.61
CA GLY A 80 25.26 -26.28 1.82
C GLY A 80 24.33 -25.87 2.96
N TYR A 81 24.83 -25.99 4.19
CA TYR A 81 24.09 -25.68 5.41
C TYR A 81 24.87 -24.69 6.27
N ALA A 82 24.17 -23.84 7.02
CA ALA A 82 24.82 -22.91 7.94
C ALA A 82 25.43 -23.68 9.13
N LEU A 83 24.63 -24.52 9.77
CA LEU A 83 25.01 -25.33 10.92
C LEU A 83 24.79 -26.82 10.58
N PRO A 84 25.64 -27.45 9.75
CA PRO A 84 25.43 -28.82 9.25
C PRO A 84 25.35 -29.88 10.36
N ASP A 85 26.00 -29.63 11.50
CA ASP A 85 25.94 -30.50 12.68
C ASP A 85 24.79 -30.13 13.63
N GLY A 86 23.94 -29.17 13.26
CA GLY A 86 22.88 -28.59 14.09
C GLY A 86 23.38 -27.56 15.09
N SER A 87 22.45 -27.03 15.87
CA SER A 87 22.69 -26.12 16.98
C SER A 87 23.25 -26.84 18.21
N SER A 88 24.08 -26.14 18.97
CA SER A 88 24.62 -26.49 20.28
C SER A 88 23.60 -26.40 21.41
N ILE A 89 22.42 -25.83 21.14
CA ILE A 89 21.30 -25.79 22.09
C ILE A 89 20.87 -27.23 22.39
N ASP A 90 20.83 -27.58 23.67
CA ASP A 90 20.32 -28.88 24.14
C ASP A 90 18.79 -28.89 24.08
N HIS A 91 18.26 -29.24 22.91
CA HIS A 91 16.83 -29.32 22.64
C HIS A 91 16.57 -30.34 21.53
N ALA A 92 15.42 -31.03 21.58
CA ALA A 92 15.10 -32.11 20.64
C ALA A 92 15.06 -31.68 19.16
N GLY A 93 14.81 -30.39 18.90
CA GLY A 93 14.81 -29.80 17.55
C GLY A 93 16.18 -29.38 17.01
N ASN A 94 17.28 -29.58 17.74
CA ASN A 94 18.55 -28.90 17.44
C ASN A 94 19.24 -29.30 16.13
N LYS A 95 18.78 -30.34 15.44
CA LYS A 95 19.27 -30.70 14.10
C LYS A 95 18.41 -30.12 12.97
N ASN A 96 17.18 -29.73 13.24
CA ASN A 96 16.24 -29.21 12.26
C ASN A 96 15.82 -27.80 12.67
N LEU A 97 16.60 -26.81 12.23
CA LEU A 97 16.46 -25.40 12.59
C LEU A 97 15.47 -24.70 11.66
N TRP A 98 14.68 -23.76 12.19
CA TRP A 98 13.59 -23.12 11.44
C TRP A 98 13.71 -21.60 11.38
N ALA A 99 13.00 -21.00 10.42
CA ALA A 99 12.75 -19.58 10.25
C ALA A 99 14.00 -18.70 10.43
N PRO A 100 15.04 -18.88 9.59
CA PRO A 100 16.24 -18.08 9.66
C PRO A 100 15.99 -16.61 9.27
N ASP A 101 16.51 -15.69 10.09
CA ASP A 101 16.48 -14.25 9.83
C ASP A 101 17.89 -13.68 9.91
N VAL A 102 18.34 -13.01 8.84
CA VAL A 102 19.75 -12.61 8.67
C VAL A 102 19.90 -11.10 8.67
N HIS A 103 20.82 -10.62 9.49
CA HIS A 103 21.14 -9.21 9.68
C HIS A 103 22.63 -8.96 9.55
N PHE A 104 23.01 -7.77 9.10
CA PHE A 104 24.40 -7.36 9.01
C PHE A 104 24.67 -6.17 9.91
N GLN A 105 25.63 -6.32 10.81
CA GLN A 105 26.12 -5.25 11.67
C GLN A 105 27.64 -5.38 11.85
N ASP A 106 28.36 -4.26 11.75
CA ASP A 106 29.79 -4.16 12.07
C ASP A 106 30.66 -5.26 11.42
N GLY A 107 30.42 -5.51 10.12
CA GLY A 107 31.18 -6.50 9.35
C GLY A 107 30.86 -7.95 9.72
N THR A 108 29.72 -8.20 10.36
CA THR A 108 29.28 -9.54 10.81
C THR A 108 27.85 -9.77 10.38
N TYR A 109 27.60 -10.93 9.79
CA TYR A 109 26.26 -11.45 9.57
C TYR A 109 25.81 -12.20 10.81
N TYR A 110 24.63 -11.87 11.32
CA TYR A 110 23.95 -12.55 12.41
C TYR A 110 22.74 -13.27 11.81
N MET A 111 22.63 -14.56 12.06
CA MET A 111 21.47 -15.36 11.66
C MET A 111 20.78 -15.86 12.92
N TYR A 112 19.57 -15.38 13.16
CA TYR A 112 18.69 -15.93 14.17
C TYR A 112 18.00 -17.15 13.60
N TYR A 113 17.71 -18.13 14.45
CA TYR A 113 17.02 -19.35 14.06
C TYR A 113 16.27 -19.94 15.24
N ALA A 114 15.22 -20.71 14.95
CA ALA A 114 14.43 -21.40 15.94
C ALA A 114 14.92 -22.84 16.15
N VAL A 115 14.91 -23.29 17.41
CA VAL A 115 15.05 -24.68 17.81
C VAL A 115 13.77 -25.12 18.51
N SER A 116 12.95 -25.92 17.84
CA SER A 116 11.61 -26.30 18.33
C SER A 116 11.18 -27.68 17.81
N THR A 117 10.02 -28.14 18.26
CA THR A 117 9.34 -29.35 17.77
C THR A 117 7.90 -29.01 17.40
N LEU A 118 7.36 -29.69 16.39
CA LEU A 118 6.10 -29.29 15.77
C LEU A 118 4.95 -29.28 16.80
N GLY A 119 4.22 -28.17 16.88
CA GLY A 119 3.10 -27.99 17.81
C GLY A 119 3.47 -27.77 19.27
N SER A 120 4.75 -27.46 19.56
CA SER A 120 5.26 -27.22 20.91
C SER A 120 5.55 -25.74 21.17
N GLN A 121 5.32 -25.30 22.42
CA GLN A 121 5.87 -24.03 22.93
C GLN A 121 7.26 -24.20 23.53
N ASN A 122 7.73 -25.44 23.72
CA ASN A 122 9.10 -25.68 24.14
C ASN A 122 10.03 -25.37 22.96
N SER A 123 10.59 -24.17 23.01
CA SER A 123 11.31 -23.55 21.91
C SER A 123 12.41 -22.64 22.43
N VAL A 124 13.42 -22.41 21.60
CA VAL A 124 14.54 -21.50 21.89
C VAL A 124 14.93 -20.78 20.60
N ILE A 125 15.14 -19.47 20.68
CA ILE A 125 15.79 -18.72 19.59
C ILE A 125 17.31 -18.73 19.81
N GLY A 126 18.02 -19.29 18.85
CA GLY A 126 19.47 -19.26 18.77
C GLY A 126 19.98 -18.19 17.82
N VAL A 127 21.29 -17.98 17.83
CA VAL A 127 21.96 -17.03 16.93
C VAL A 127 23.32 -17.56 16.51
N ALA A 128 23.60 -17.48 15.21
CA ALA A 128 24.88 -17.83 14.62
C ALA A 128 25.48 -16.62 13.91
N THR A 129 26.81 -16.55 13.80
CA THR A 129 27.48 -15.47 13.09
C THR A 129 28.35 -15.97 11.95
N SER A 130 28.44 -15.20 10.88
CA SER A 130 29.38 -15.43 9.79
C SER A 130 30.00 -14.12 9.30
N LYS A 131 31.18 -14.20 8.70
CA LYS A 131 31.79 -13.09 7.95
C LYS A 131 31.47 -13.11 6.46
N THR A 132 30.98 -14.23 5.92
CA THR A 132 30.84 -14.43 4.48
C THR A 132 29.48 -14.98 4.06
N MET A 133 28.67 -15.50 4.97
CA MET A 133 27.45 -16.28 4.74
C MET A 133 27.65 -17.66 4.08
N GLU A 134 28.87 -18.03 3.69
CA GLU A 134 29.14 -19.29 3.01
C GLU A 134 29.06 -20.50 3.98
N PRO A 135 28.77 -21.72 3.50
CA PRO A 135 28.88 -22.93 4.30
C PRO A 135 30.25 -23.06 4.99
N GLY A 136 30.26 -23.52 6.24
CA GLY A 136 31.48 -23.67 7.05
C GLY A 136 32.05 -22.37 7.64
N SER A 137 31.44 -21.21 7.35
CA SER A 137 31.84 -19.92 7.93
C SER A 137 31.03 -19.52 9.17
N TRP A 138 29.96 -20.26 9.47
CA TRP A 138 29.04 -19.96 10.56
C TRP A 138 29.58 -20.49 11.89
N THR A 139 29.54 -19.62 12.90
CA THR A 139 29.81 -19.96 14.30
C THR A 139 28.51 -19.90 15.07
N ASP A 140 28.13 -21.02 15.69
CA ASP A 140 26.98 -21.08 16.56
C ASP A 140 27.29 -20.50 17.95
N HIS A 141 26.43 -19.60 18.45
CA HIS A 141 26.52 -19.01 19.80
C HIS A 141 25.48 -19.58 20.77
N GLY A 142 24.69 -20.55 20.33
CA GLY A 142 23.63 -21.18 21.11
C GLY A 142 22.47 -20.23 21.37
N SER A 143 21.85 -20.37 22.55
CA SER A 143 20.64 -19.63 22.91
C SER A 143 20.91 -18.13 23.08
N THR A 144 20.01 -17.30 22.56
CA THR A 144 19.93 -15.86 22.85
C THR A 144 19.53 -15.54 24.30
N GLY A 145 19.14 -16.55 25.09
CA GLY A 145 18.50 -16.41 26.39
C GLY A 145 16.97 -16.33 26.31
N LEU A 146 16.40 -16.25 25.10
CA LEU A 146 14.97 -16.29 24.87
C LEU A 146 14.50 -17.73 24.64
N SER A 147 13.66 -18.22 25.54
CA SER A 147 13.03 -19.54 25.47
C SER A 147 11.60 -19.52 25.99
N SER A 148 10.82 -20.51 25.60
CA SER A 148 9.49 -20.78 26.12
C SER A 148 9.38 -22.26 26.43
N ASP A 149 8.55 -22.62 27.41
CA ASP A 149 8.24 -24.00 27.80
C ASP A 149 6.73 -24.27 27.86
N GLY A 150 5.93 -23.26 27.52
CA GLY A 150 4.47 -23.27 27.57
C GLY A 150 3.86 -22.47 28.71
N SER A 151 4.66 -22.06 29.71
CA SER A 151 4.16 -21.26 30.84
C SER A 151 4.00 -19.77 30.52
N GLN A 152 4.64 -19.27 29.45
CA GLN A 152 4.75 -17.84 29.17
C GLN A 152 3.66 -17.29 28.23
N GLY A 153 2.81 -18.15 27.67
CA GLY A 153 1.76 -17.76 26.72
C GLY A 153 2.24 -17.53 25.28
N TYR A 154 3.54 -17.34 25.04
CA TYR A 154 4.14 -17.20 23.70
C TYR A 154 4.97 -18.41 23.28
N ASN A 155 5.29 -18.50 21.99
CA ASN A 155 6.23 -19.47 21.45
C ASN A 155 7.48 -18.74 20.91
N THR A 156 8.67 -19.16 21.34
CA THR A 156 9.94 -18.52 20.97
C THR A 156 10.51 -19.10 19.68
N ILE A 157 9.83 -18.81 18.57
CA ILE A 157 10.27 -19.11 17.19
C ILE A 157 10.05 -17.89 16.30
N ASP A 158 10.48 -17.98 15.04
CA ASP A 158 10.24 -16.98 13.99
C ASP A 158 10.78 -15.58 14.33
N ALA A 159 12.06 -15.52 14.65
CA ALA A 159 12.71 -14.29 15.05
C ALA A 159 12.84 -13.31 13.88
N ASN A 160 12.71 -12.02 14.16
CA ASN A 160 13.05 -10.94 13.24
C ASN A 160 13.72 -9.78 13.99
N TRP A 161 14.91 -9.37 13.57
CA TRP A 161 15.59 -8.21 14.17
C TRP A 161 15.17 -6.89 13.52
N ILE A 162 15.00 -5.85 14.32
CA ILE A 162 14.97 -4.46 13.83
C ILE A 162 15.72 -3.49 14.77
N GLN A 163 16.27 -2.42 14.19
CA GLN A 163 16.77 -1.26 14.93
C GLN A 163 15.67 -0.19 15.01
N ILE A 164 15.30 0.25 16.22
CA ILE A 164 14.35 1.36 16.45
C ILE A 164 15.02 2.38 17.37
N GLY A 165 15.32 3.56 16.81
CA GLY A 165 16.20 4.53 17.47
C GLY A 165 17.54 3.87 17.81
N ASP A 166 17.99 4.00 19.06
CA ASP A 166 19.22 3.38 19.55
C ASP A 166 19.03 1.93 20.04
N GLN A 167 17.80 1.43 20.08
CA GLN A 167 17.50 0.11 20.62
C GLN A 167 17.41 -0.96 19.53
N GLN A 168 18.17 -2.03 19.72
CA GLN A 168 18.02 -3.28 18.96
C GLN A 168 16.87 -4.10 19.53
N ILE A 169 16.04 -4.66 18.66
CA ILE A 169 14.81 -5.35 19.01
C ILE A 169 14.75 -6.68 18.28
N LEU A 170 14.24 -7.69 18.97
CA LEU A 170 13.84 -8.96 18.40
C LEU A 170 12.32 -9.11 18.48
N ASN A 171 11.68 -9.21 17.32
CA ASN A 171 10.30 -9.66 17.20
C ASN A 171 10.30 -11.18 17.06
N PHE A 172 9.28 -11.86 17.56
CA PHE A 172 9.17 -13.32 17.49
C PHE A 172 7.75 -13.75 17.78
N GLY A 173 7.42 -15.01 17.53
CA GLY A 173 6.12 -15.57 17.91
C GLY A 173 5.48 -16.36 16.80
N SER A 174 4.75 -17.37 17.21
CA SER A 174 3.93 -18.22 16.37
C SER A 174 2.84 -18.77 17.27
N TYR A 175 1.57 -18.64 16.86
CA TYR A 175 0.34 -19.10 17.49
C TYR A 175 0.18 -18.67 18.98
N TRP A 176 -0.59 -19.43 19.76
CA TRP A 176 -0.82 -19.21 21.20
C TRP A 176 -1.30 -17.79 21.50
N GLN A 177 -0.58 -17.01 22.30
CA GLN A 177 -0.95 -15.62 22.56
C GLN A 177 -0.37 -14.63 21.54
N GLY A 178 0.14 -15.10 20.41
CA GLY A 178 0.47 -14.29 19.23
C GLY A 178 1.93 -13.90 19.11
N LEU A 179 2.16 -12.67 18.64
CA LEU A 179 3.47 -12.14 18.27
C LEU A 179 3.98 -11.21 19.35
N TYR A 180 5.27 -11.23 19.60
CA TYR A 180 5.93 -10.57 20.71
C TYR A 180 7.18 -9.82 20.27
N GLN A 181 7.61 -8.90 21.11
CA GLN A 181 8.75 -8.03 20.91
C GLN A 181 9.57 -7.94 22.19
N ILE A 182 10.89 -7.99 22.07
CA ILE A 182 11.81 -7.87 23.20
C ILE A 182 13.05 -7.06 22.81
N ASN A 183 13.56 -6.24 23.73
CA ASN A 183 14.81 -5.52 23.51
C ASN A 183 16.01 -6.48 23.60
N LEU A 184 16.98 -6.30 22.71
CA LEU A 184 18.27 -6.98 22.76
C LEU A 184 19.23 -6.23 23.68
N ALA A 185 19.98 -6.95 24.52
CA ALA A 185 21.14 -6.42 25.21
C ALA A 185 22.34 -6.28 24.25
N GLY A 186 22.30 -7.05 23.17
CA GLY A 186 23.17 -6.94 22.02
C GLY A 186 22.85 -8.05 21.01
N PRO A 187 23.62 -8.15 19.92
CA PRO A 187 23.33 -9.04 18.81
C PRO A 187 23.26 -10.54 19.17
N LEU A 188 23.76 -10.93 20.35
CA LEU A 188 23.81 -12.33 20.77
C LEU A 188 22.85 -12.66 21.92
N LYS A 189 22.27 -11.66 22.58
CA LYS A 189 21.51 -11.84 23.83
C LYS A 189 20.33 -10.89 23.96
N ILE A 190 19.21 -11.40 24.45
CA ILE A 190 18.09 -10.55 24.89
C ILE A 190 18.45 -9.74 26.14
N GLY A 191 17.74 -8.63 26.35
CA GLY A 191 17.71 -7.90 27.60
C GLY A 191 16.92 -8.62 28.70
N ASN A 192 16.87 -8.01 29.88
CA ASN A 192 16.27 -8.62 31.08
C ASN A 192 14.77 -8.33 31.24
N GLN A 193 14.18 -7.55 30.33
CA GLN A 193 12.75 -7.22 30.35
C GLN A 193 11.89 -8.37 29.80
N ALA A 194 10.64 -8.43 30.26
CA ALA A 194 9.64 -9.34 29.70
C ALA A 194 9.29 -8.96 28.24
N PRO A 195 9.01 -9.95 27.36
CA PRO A 195 8.48 -9.67 26.03
C PRO A 195 7.12 -8.95 26.07
N ALA A 196 6.95 -7.95 25.23
CA ALA A 196 5.69 -7.25 25.01
C ALA A 196 4.96 -7.84 23.81
N ARG A 197 3.66 -8.08 23.91
CA ARG A 197 2.86 -8.59 22.79
C ARG A 197 2.64 -7.47 21.76
N LEU A 198 2.76 -7.81 20.47
CA LEU A 198 2.54 -6.93 19.32
C LEU A 198 1.23 -7.21 18.59
N ALA A 199 0.90 -8.50 18.44
CA ALA A 199 -0.30 -8.91 17.73
C ALA A 199 -0.86 -10.18 18.36
N TYR A 200 -2.17 -10.35 18.24
CA TYR A 200 -2.91 -11.50 18.72
C TYR A 200 -4.09 -11.74 17.80
N ASN A 201 -4.37 -13.01 17.50
CA ASN A 201 -5.56 -13.40 16.77
C ASN A 201 -6.48 -14.17 17.72
N ALA A 202 -7.66 -13.65 18.00
CA ALA A 202 -8.63 -14.28 18.87
C ALA A 202 -9.40 -15.43 18.21
N THR A 203 -9.27 -15.63 16.88
CA THR A 203 -10.01 -16.67 16.15
C THR A 203 -9.32 -18.03 16.22
N GLY A 204 -10.13 -19.09 16.23
CA GLY A 204 -9.66 -20.48 16.05
C GLY A 204 -8.52 -20.85 16.99
N ASN A 205 -7.41 -21.34 16.42
CA ASN A 205 -6.19 -21.72 17.15
C ASN A 205 -5.19 -20.57 17.33
N HIS A 206 -5.63 -19.32 17.20
CA HIS A 206 -4.77 -18.13 17.27
C HIS A 206 -3.65 -18.14 16.23
N ALA A 207 -3.95 -18.65 15.03
CA ALA A 207 -2.96 -18.97 14.00
C ALA A 207 -2.36 -17.71 13.36
N ILE A 208 -1.38 -17.09 14.03
CA ILE A 208 -0.51 -16.04 13.49
C ILE A 208 0.94 -16.31 13.85
N GLU A 209 1.87 -16.07 12.93
CA GLU A 209 3.30 -16.34 13.12
C GLU A 209 4.18 -15.52 12.16
N ALA A 210 5.49 -15.79 12.10
CA ALA A 210 6.42 -15.13 11.19
C ALA A 210 6.37 -13.58 11.23
N PRO A 211 6.52 -12.94 12.40
CA PRO A 211 6.58 -11.49 12.48
C PRO A 211 7.79 -10.97 11.71
N PHE A 212 7.57 -10.01 10.82
CA PHE A 212 8.63 -9.31 10.12
C PHE A 212 8.35 -7.82 10.17
N LEU A 213 9.13 -7.11 10.98
CA LEU A 213 9.00 -5.68 11.18
C LEU A 213 10.04 -4.95 10.34
N PHE A 214 9.61 -3.96 9.57
CA PHE A 214 10.54 -3.04 8.91
C PHE A 214 10.05 -1.60 8.97
N HIS A 215 11.00 -0.68 8.91
CA HIS A 215 10.73 0.74 8.81
C HIS A 215 10.71 1.17 7.34
N GLN A 216 9.69 1.93 6.96
CA GLN A 216 9.58 2.57 5.65
C GLN A 216 8.82 3.89 5.83
N ASN A 217 9.38 4.96 5.28
CA ASN A 217 8.87 6.33 5.46
C ASN A 217 8.81 6.68 6.96
N ASN A 218 7.65 7.07 7.49
CA ASN A 218 7.45 7.42 8.91
C ASN A 218 6.76 6.32 9.73
N PHE A 219 6.65 5.08 9.20
CA PHE A 219 5.94 4.00 9.86
C PHE A 219 6.78 2.71 9.93
N PHE A 220 6.47 1.94 10.97
CA PHE A 220 6.88 0.57 11.13
C PHE A 220 5.75 -0.34 10.67
N TYR A 221 6.05 -1.28 9.78
CA TYR A 221 5.08 -2.23 9.25
C TYR A 221 5.40 -3.62 9.79
N LEU A 222 4.48 -4.16 10.61
CA LEU A 222 4.53 -5.53 11.11
C LEU A 222 3.78 -6.41 10.12
N PHE A 223 4.52 -7.10 9.28
CA PHE A 223 3.98 -8.19 8.48
C PHE A 223 4.00 -9.47 9.30
N PHE A 224 2.96 -10.28 9.17
CA PHE A 224 2.88 -11.58 9.84
C PHE A 224 2.02 -12.53 9.03
N SER A 225 2.28 -13.82 9.15
CA SER A 225 1.45 -14.82 8.50
C SER A 225 0.26 -15.14 9.38
N SER A 226 -0.89 -15.42 8.79
CA SER A 226 -2.11 -15.86 9.47
C SER A 226 -2.65 -17.13 8.81
N GLY A 227 -3.27 -18.02 9.58
CA GLY A 227 -3.83 -19.29 9.09
C GLY A 227 -2.87 -20.47 9.21
N LYS A 228 -3.25 -21.62 8.66
CA LYS A 228 -2.52 -22.89 8.82
C LYS A 228 -1.40 -23.03 7.79
N ALA A 229 -0.14 -23.10 8.22
CA ALA A 229 1.03 -23.19 7.34
C ALA A 229 1.31 -24.58 6.72
N ASN A 230 0.65 -25.66 7.18
CA ASN A 230 1.05 -27.02 6.81
C ASN A 230 -0.12 -28.02 6.67
N GLY A 231 0.22 -29.25 6.28
CA GLY A 231 -0.70 -30.39 6.20
C GLY A 231 -1.53 -30.45 4.91
N TYR A 232 -1.19 -29.64 3.92
CA TYR A 232 -1.92 -29.54 2.65
C TYR A 232 -1.88 -30.82 1.82
N ASP A 233 -0.85 -31.65 1.99
CA ASP A 233 -0.71 -32.94 1.30
C ASP A 233 -1.79 -33.95 1.68
N THR A 234 -2.42 -33.77 2.86
CA THR A 234 -3.40 -34.72 3.39
C THR A 234 -4.79 -34.12 3.57
N ASN A 235 -4.88 -32.85 3.99
CA ASN A 235 -6.15 -32.12 4.14
C ASN A 235 -5.92 -30.61 3.96
N PHE A 236 -6.53 -30.06 2.90
CA PHE A 236 -6.59 -28.62 2.68
C PHE A 236 -7.45 -27.94 3.77
N PRO A 237 -7.01 -26.79 4.31
CA PRO A 237 -7.84 -25.95 5.18
C PRO A 237 -9.14 -25.52 4.48
N ALA A 238 -10.11 -25.08 5.28
CA ALA A 238 -11.26 -24.37 4.71
C ALA A 238 -10.79 -23.03 4.10
N PRO A 239 -11.47 -22.51 3.06
CA PRO A 239 -11.15 -21.21 2.49
C PRO A 239 -11.12 -20.09 3.55
N GLY A 240 -10.02 -19.34 3.60
CA GLY A 240 -9.76 -18.30 4.60
C GLY A 240 -9.00 -18.80 5.83
N GLU A 241 -8.83 -20.11 6.02
CA GLU A 241 -8.00 -20.71 7.06
C GLU A 241 -6.60 -21.10 6.53
N GLU A 242 -6.37 -20.98 5.21
CA GLU A 242 -5.04 -21.11 4.64
C GLU A 242 -4.08 -20.03 5.15
N TYR A 243 -2.80 -20.35 5.02
CA TYR A 243 -1.73 -19.41 5.27
C TYR A 243 -1.85 -18.21 4.32
N ARG A 244 -1.67 -17.02 4.88
CA ARG A 244 -1.73 -15.74 4.16
C ARG A 244 -0.85 -14.73 4.89
N ILE A 245 -0.43 -13.69 4.18
CA ILE A 245 0.35 -12.57 4.71
C ILE A 245 -0.61 -11.45 5.09
N ASN A 246 -0.55 -11.04 6.34
CA ASN A 246 -1.24 -9.89 6.90
C ASN A 246 -0.25 -8.78 7.29
N VAL A 247 -0.76 -7.55 7.43
CA VAL A 247 0.03 -6.40 7.88
C VAL A 247 -0.75 -5.54 8.87
N CYS A 248 -0.01 -5.02 9.86
CA CYS A 248 -0.37 -3.86 10.66
C CYS A 248 0.74 -2.80 10.58
N ARG A 249 0.42 -1.53 10.84
CA ARG A 249 1.40 -0.45 10.92
C ARG A 249 1.38 0.22 12.30
N SER A 250 2.49 0.84 12.65
CA SER A 250 2.69 1.54 13.93
C SER A 250 3.60 2.75 13.69
N SER A 251 3.38 3.82 14.44
CA SER A 251 4.20 5.03 14.37
C SER A 251 5.50 4.89 15.18
N THR A 252 5.45 4.11 16.27
CA THR A 252 6.57 3.95 17.20
C THR A 252 7.38 2.67 16.96
N GLY A 253 6.78 1.71 16.25
CA GLY A 253 7.21 0.32 16.15
C GLY A 253 7.02 -0.48 17.43
N ARG A 254 6.24 0.03 18.40
CA ARG A 254 6.06 -0.50 19.75
C ARG A 254 4.58 -0.62 20.13
N GLY A 255 3.99 -1.80 19.97
CA GLY A 255 2.68 -2.15 20.54
C GLY A 255 1.44 -1.42 19.98
N ASP A 256 1.59 -0.24 19.38
CA ASP A 256 0.55 0.58 18.74
C ASP A 256 0.25 0.12 17.29
N PHE A 257 0.30 -1.19 17.04
CA PHE A 257 0.05 -1.73 15.71
C PHE A 257 -1.45 -1.79 15.42
N VAL A 258 -1.86 -1.20 14.30
CA VAL A 258 -3.24 -1.25 13.78
C VAL A 258 -3.25 -1.63 12.30
N ASP A 259 -4.33 -2.26 11.86
CA ASP A 259 -4.53 -2.58 10.45
C ASP A 259 -5.08 -1.40 9.63
N LYS A 260 -5.34 -1.60 8.33
CA LYS A 260 -5.89 -0.58 7.42
C LYS A 260 -7.22 0.02 7.92
N ASN A 261 -8.00 -0.75 8.66
CA ASN A 261 -9.30 -0.33 9.20
C ASN A 261 -9.17 0.24 10.63
N GLY A 262 -7.95 0.38 11.15
CA GLY A 262 -7.70 0.87 12.51
C GLY A 262 -7.94 -0.17 13.60
N VAL A 263 -8.19 -1.44 13.26
CA VAL A 263 -8.36 -2.49 14.26
C VAL A 263 -6.98 -2.82 14.84
N SER A 264 -6.90 -2.82 16.17
CA SER A 264 -5.67 -3.16 16.88
C SER A 264 -5.21 -4.56 16.49
N CYS A 265 -3.92 -4.68 16.19
CA CYS A 265 -3.31 -5.98 15.95
C CYS A 265 -3.35 -6.86 17.21
N LEU A 266 -3.50 -6.27 18.41
CA LEU A 266 -3.74 -7.01 19.66
C LEU A 266 -5.19 -7.55 19.78
N GLU A 267 -6.08 -7.13 18.88
CA GLU A 267 -7.50 -7.47 18.87
C GLU A 267 -7.91 -8.14 17.55
N SER A 268 -7.00 -8.95 16.97
CA SER A 268 -7.19 -9.66 15.70
C SER A 268 -7.21 -8.77 14.45
N GLY A 269 -6.74 -7.53 14.57
CA GLY A 269 -6.46 -6.68 13.42
C GLY A 269 -5.39 -7.28 12.51
N GLY A 270 -5.52 -7.04 11.21
CA GLY A 270 -4.53 -7.42 10.22
C GLY A 270 -5.09 -7.38 8.81
N THR A 271 -4.55 -6.50 7.97
CA THR A 271 -4.97 -6.40 6.57
C THR A 271 -4.26 -7.46 5.75
N THR A 272 -5.02 -8.33 5.09
CA THR A 272 -4.47 -9.35 4.18
C THR A 272 -3.82 -8.68 2.96
N VAL A 273 -2.53 -8.92 2.77
CA VAL A 273 -1.74 -8.42 1.63
C VAL A 273 -1.54 -9.50 0.56
N LEU A 274 -1.45 -10.76 0.96
CA LEU A 274 -1.29 -11.89 0.04
C LEU A 274 -1.97 -13.14 0.61
N ALA A 275 -2.95 -13.72 -0.08
CA ALA A 275 -3.52 -15.02 0.30
C ALA A 275 -3.46 -15.99 -0.89
N SER A 276 -3.97 -17.20 -0.71
CA SER A 276 -4.05 -18.19 -1.79
C SER A 276 -4.78 -17.63 -3.02
N HIS A 277 -4.16 -17.79 -4.20
CA HIS A 277 -4.69 -17.39 -5.51
C HIS A 277 -4.00 -18.21 -6.60
N ASP A 278 -4.69 -18.41 -7.72
CA ASP A 278 -4.14 -19.07 -8.89
C ASP A 278 -3.37 -20.37 -8.53
N ASN A 279 -2.05 -20.38 -8.73
CA ASN A 279 -1.15 -21.49 -8.40
C ASN A 279 -0.31 -21.27 -7.13
N VAL A 280 -0.60 -20.22 -6.37
CA VAL A 280 0.00 -19.90 -5.08
C VAL A 280 -0.97 -20.32 -3.99
N TYR A 281 -0.60 -21.31 -3.19
CA TYR A 281 -1.43 -21.80 -2.10
C TYR A 281 -0.70 -21.65 -0.77
N GLY A 282 -1.35 -21.01 0.20
CA GLY A 282 -0.77 -20.78 1.51
C GLY A 282 0.47 -19.89 1.51
N PRO A 283 0.50 -18.69 0.86
CA PRO A 283 1.68 -17.85 0.89
C PRO A 283 1.95 -17.29 2.30
N GLY A 284 3.21 -17.34 2.74
CA GLY A 284 3.68 -16.72 3.98
C GLY A 284 5.16 -17.00 4.22
N GLY A 285 5.65 -16.72 5.44
CA GLY A 285 7.09 -16.78 5.75
C GLY A 285 7.86 -15.67 5.04
N HIS A 286 7.28 -14.46 5.03
CA HIS A 286 7.78 -13.31 4.27
C HIS A 286 9.03 -12.68 4.89
N GLY A 287 9.77 -11.96 4.05
CA GLY A 287 10.86 -11.09 4.46
C GLY A 287 11.09 -9.96 3.47
N ARG A 288 11.95 -9.00 3.83
CA ARG A 288 12.32 -7.87 2.98
C ARG A 288 13.83 -7.83 2.77
N THR A 289 14.25 -7.70 1.52
CA THR A 289 15.65 -7.45 1.18
C THR A 289 15.80 -6.17 0.35
N LYS A 290 16.90 -5.43 0.56
CA LYS A 290 17.25 -4.28 -0.28
C LYS A 290 18.08 -4.78 -1.45
N ASN A 291 17.60 -4.58 -2.69
CA ASN A 291 18.35 -4.95 -3.88
C ASN A 291 19.46 -3.92 -4.18
N LYS A 292 20.71 -4.26 -3.85
CA LYS A 292 21.93 -3.45 -4.07
C LYS A 292 22.40 -3.42 -5.53
N ARG A 293 21.92 -4.32 -6.41
CA ARG A 293 22.18 -4.26 -7.88
C ARG A 293 21.30 -3.23 -8.58
N PHE A 294 20.30 -2.71 -7.89
CA PHE A 294 19.72 -1.39 -8.14
C PHE A 294 20.15 -0.48 -6.98
N PRO A 295 21.39 0.04 -7.00
CA PRO A 295 21.84 0.90 -5.92
C PRO A 295 20.89 2.10 -5.83
N ALA A 296 20.81 2.68 -4.64
CA ALA A 296 20.25 4.02 -4.42
C ALA A 296 20.91 5.12 -5.28
N SER A 297 21.85 4.77 -6.17
CA SER A 297 22.54 5.65 -7.12
C SER A 297 21.69 6.10 -8.32
N LEU A 298 20.36 6.13 -8.18
CA LEU A 298 19.53 7.12 -8.88
C LEU A 298 19.29 8.36 -7.99
N GLU A 299 20.07 8.56 -6.94
CA GLU A 299 20.58 9.89 -6.58
C GLU A 299 21.53 10.37 -7.69
N THR A 300 21.00 10.63 -8.89
CA THR A 300 21.70 11.47 -9.85
C THR A 300 21.74 12.88 -9.28
N THR A 301 22.94 13.27 -8.86
CA THR A 301 23.41 14.64 -8.67
C THR A 301 22.55 15.67 -9.40
N TRP A 302 21.86 16.47 -8.60
CA TRP A 302 21.17 17.66 -9.05
C TRP A 302 22.14 18.57 -9.83
N PRO A 303 21.82 19.03 -11.04
CA PRO A 303 22.46 20.24 -11.54
C PRO A 303 22.10 21.38 -10.58
N GLU A 304 23.12 22.04 -10.02
CA GLU A 304 22.95 23.22 -9.18
C GLU A 304 22.01 24.22 -9.87
N LYS A 305 20.95 24.63 -9.17
CA LYS A 305 20.15 25.78 -9.59
C LYS A 305 21.05 27.02 -9.57
N PRO A 306 20.99 27.90 -10.59
CA PRO A 306 21.71 29.17 -10.55
C PRO A 306 21.30 29.95 -9.31
N SER A 307 22.27 30.25 -8.45
CA SER A 307 22.09 31.06 -7.26
C SER A 307 21.52 32.44 -7.63
N LEU A 308 20.28 32.73 -7.24
CA LEU A 308 19.81 34.10 -7.12
C LEU A 308 20.30 34.62 -5.76
N ARG A 309 21.21 35.60 -5.82
CA ARG A 309 21.83 36.23 -4.65
C ARG A 309 20.80 36.96 -3.79
N ARG A 310 21.00 36.80 -2.48
CA ARG A 310 20.31 37.41 -1.34
C ARG A 310 20.06 38.92 -1.48
N HIS A 311 18.92 39.37 -0.98
CA HIS A 311 18.87 40.51 -0.07
C HIS A 311 18.31 40.07 1.27
N VAL A 312 19.14 40.26 2.31
CA VAL A 312 18.84 39.99 3.72
C VAL A 312 18.23 41.26 4.30
N SER A 313 17.13 41.15 5.02
CA SER A 313 16.86 42.03 6.16
C SER A 313 16.55 41.18 7.37
N SER A 314 17.46 41.24 8.33
CA SER A 314 17.38 40.73 9.69
C SER A 314 16.16 41.26 10.44
N HIS A 315 15.47 40.41 11.20
CA HIS A 315 14.98 40.75 12.54
C HIS A 315 15.11 39.52 13.45
N SER A 316 15.54 39.80 14.66
CA SER A 316 16.13 38.94 15.68
C SER A 316 15.14 38.64 16.81
N GLN A 317 15.45 37.57 17.56
CA GLN A 317 15.12 37.33 18.98
C GLN A 317 13.64 36.97 19.26
N ASP A 318 13.27 36.04 20.14
CA ASP A 318 13.95 35.48 21.31
C ASP A 318 13.49 34.05 21.66
N THR A 319 14.39 33.36 22.35
CA THR A 319 14.27 32.07 23.05
C THR A 319 13.37 32.11 24.28
N THR A 320 12.74 31.00 24.70
CA THR A 320 12.77 30.46 26.10
C THR A 320 12.31 28.99 26.14
N THR A 321 12.80 28.26 27.13
CA THR A 321 13.00 26.81 27.33
C THR A 321 11.91 26.04 28.11
N MET A 322 11.99 24.72 27.95
CA MET A 322 11.48 23.55 28.72
C MET A 322 11.10 23.74 30.21
N ALA A 323 10.06 23.00 30.65
CA ALA A 323 10.11 22.06 31.79
C ALA A 323 8.84 21.17 31.91
N ASP A 324 9.08 19.85 31.94
CA ASP A 324 8.46 18.68 32.60
C ASP A 324 7.05 18.72 33.21
N TYR A 325 6.27 17.64 33.00
CA TYR A 325 5.45 16.98 34.04
C TYR A 325 5.25 15.47 33.75
N GLU A 326 5.34 14.67 34.82
CA GLU A 326 5.38 13.20 34.92
C GLU A 326 4.03 12.48 34.75
N ASP A 327 4.13 11.18 34.45
CA ASP A 327 3.09 10.15 34.38
C ASP A 327 2.37 9.89 35.73
N THR A 328 1.04 9.73 35.67
CA THR A 328 0.28 8.85 36.58
C THR A 328 -0.91 8.23 35.85
N ILE A 329 -1.00 6.89 35.92
CA ILE A 329 -2.06 6.03 35.37
C ILE A 329 -3.02 5.66 36.51
N GLU A 330 -4.32 5.86 36.34
CA GLU A 330 -5.38 5.21 37.15
C GLU A 330 -6.46 4.58 36.26
N VAL A 331 -7.01 3.46 36.73
CA VAL A 331 -7.98 2.58 36.05
C VAL A 331 -9.41 2.96 36.45
N ASP A 332 -10.35 3.07 35.51
CA ASP A 332 -11.78 2.98 35.83
C ASP A 332 -12.64 2.36 34.70
N TRP A 333 -13.75 1.77 35.13
CA TRP A 333 -14.51 0.69 34.55
C TRP A 333 -15.63 1.14 33.59
N GLY A 334 -15.73 0.45 32.44
CA GLY A 334 -16.83 0.33 31.46
C GLY A 334 -18.03 1.31 31.42
N ALA A 335 -18.18 1.97 30.25
CA ALA A 335 -19.38 2.46 29.51
C ALA A 335 -20.44 3.35 30.25
N PRO A 336 -21.15 4.32 29.62
CA PRO A 336 -21.51 4.45 28.18
C PRO A 336 -21.34 5.87 27.57
N THR A 337 -21.62 5.96 26.26
CA THR A 337 -21.69 7.13 25.35
C THR A 337 -21.87 8.53 25.96
N PRO A 338 -21.07 9.54 25.52
CA PRO A 338 -21.40 10.95 25.70
C PRO A 338 -21.91 11.61 24.42
N ASP A 339 -23.09 12.18 24.61
CA ASP A 339 -23.77 13.25 23.88
C ASP A 339 -22.84 14.40 23.47
N LEU A 340 -22.92 14.82 22.21
CA LEU A 340 -22.30 16.04 21.70
C LEU A 340 -23.36 17.13 21.64
N THR A 341 -23.47 17.91 22.71
CA THR A 341 -24.07 19.25 22.64
C THR A 341 -23.14 20.24 23.34
N ASP A 342 -22.47 21.07 22.54
CA ASP A 342 -22.29 22.47 22.92
C ASP A 342 -22.58 23.33 21.68
N ASP A 343 -23.44 24.31 21.92
CA ASP A 343 -24.19 25.09 20.96
C ASP A 343 -23.32 26.19 20.35
N THR A 344 -23.30 26.27 19.01
CA THR A 344 -23.62 27.48 18.23
C THR A 344 -23.31 27.25 16.73
N SER A 345 -24.19 26.52 16.02
CA SER A 345 -24.60 26.84 14.63
C SER A 345 -25.52 25.79 14.00
N SER A 346 -26.79 26.17 13.86
CA SER A 346 -27.86 25.64 13.00
C SER A 346 -28.41 24.22 13.27
N GLU A 347 -29.66 24.18 13.69
CA GLU A 347 -30.56 23.00 13.80
C GLU A 347 -30.78 22.26 12.45
N ALA A 348 -30.17 22.70 11.34
CA ALA A 348 -30.22 22.04 10.05
C ALA A 348 -29.22 20.87 9.92
N SER A 349 -28.16 20.84 10.74
CA SER A 349 -27.09 19.82 10.65
C SER A 349 -27.49 18.46 11.24
N THR A 350 -28.34 18.45 12.26
CA THR A 350 -28.61 17.25 13.06
C THR A 350 -29.58 16.28 12.37
N SER A 351 -30.50 16.76 11.52
CA SER A 351 -31.42 15.91 10.76
C SER A 351 -30.82 15.31 9.48
N LEU A 352 -29.67 15.82 9.02
CA LEU A 352 -28.93 15.29 7.85
C LEU A 352 -27.98 14.14 8.22
N ARG A 353 -27.50 14.08 9.48
CA ARG A 353 -26.52 13.06 9.91
C ARG A 353 -27.03 11.61 9.85
N SER A 354 -28.33 11.37 9.99
CA SER A 354 -28.86 10.00 9.98
C SER A 354 -29.01 9.38 8.58
N THR A 355 -29.14 10.20 7.53
CA THR A 355 -29.30 9.73 6.13
C THR A 355 -28.01 9.79 5.31
N VAL A 356 -27.06 10.67 5.68
CA VAL A 356 -25.74 10.82 5.01
C VAL A 356 -24.81 9.62 5.26
N LEU A 357 -25.04 8.85 6.34
CA LEU A 357 -24.27 7.64 6.67
C LEU A 357 -24.90 6.35 6.12
N GLU A 358 -26.07 6.42 5.47
CA GLU A 358 -26.69 5.25 4.87
C GLU A 358 -25.95 4.89 3.56
N TYR A 359 -25.65 3.62 3.37
CA TYR A 359 -25.05 3.11 2.15
C TYR A 359 -26.12 2.42 1.29
N GLU A 360 -26.06 2.63 -0.03
CA GLU A 360 -26.89 1.88 -0.98
C GLU A 360 -26.06 0.76 -1.62
N PHE A 361 -26.65 -0.42 -1.80
CA PHE A 361 -26.00 -1.50 -2.54
C PHE A 361 -26.71 -1.72 -3.87
N ARG A 362 -26.00 -1.49 -4.98
CA ARG A 362 -26.47 -1.72 -6.35
C ARG A 362 -25.42 -2.51 -7.11
N HIS A 363 -25.82 -3.34 -8.08
CA HIS A 363 -24.89 -4.11 -8.90
C HIS A 363 -23.82 -4.92 -8.13
N GLY A 364 -24.09 -5.28 -6.86
CA GLY A 364 -23.14 -5.98 -5.99
C GLY A 364 -22.02 -5.12 -5.40
N ARG A 365 -22.12 -3.79 -5.48
CA ARG A 365 -21.15 -2.81 -4.97
C ARG A 365 -21.82 -1.81 -4.01
N ARG A 366 -21.05 -1.21 -3.12
CA ARG A 366 -21.54 -0.17 -2.18
C ARG A 366 -21.45 1.20 -2.86
N TYR A 367 -22.49 2.00 -2.74
CA TYR A 367 -22.61 3.36 -3.24
C TYR A 367 -23.03 4.29 -2.09
N HIS A 368 -22.83 5.59 -2.29
CA HIS A 368 -23.36 6.63 -1.41
C HIS A 368 -24.90 6.69 -1.48
N SER A 369 -25.60 7.08 -0.40
CA SER A 369 -27.08 7.11 -0.40
C SER A 369 -27.66 8.10 -1.43
N THR A 370 -28.80 7.70 -1.99
CA THR A 370 -29.53 8.41 -3.07
C THR A 370 -30.01 9.81 -2.73
N HIS A 371 -30.01 10.21 -1.45
CA HIS A 371 -30.50 11.53 -1.03
C HIS A 371 -29.46 12.66 -1.20
N ALA A 372 -28.22 12.35 -1.60
CA ALA A 372 -27.10 13.28 -1.61
C ALA A 372 -26.44 13.49 -2.99
N GLY A 373 -27.11 13.16 -4.10
CA GLY A 373 -26.67 13.54 -5.45
C GLY A 373 -26.39 12.35 -6.37
N ASN A 374 -26.41 12.62 -7.68
CA ASN A 374 -26.32 11.63 -8.75
C ASN A 374 -24.87 11.10 -8.92
N TYR A 375 -24.24 10.60 -7.86
CA TYR A 375 -22.92 9.97 -7.96
C TYR A 375 -23.08 8.51 -8.37
N LEU A 376 -22.45 8.13 -9.48
CA LEU A 376 -22.67 6.84 -10.17
C LEU A 376 -21.56 5.81 -9.96
N PHE A 377 -20.57 6.12 -9.12
CA PHE A 377 -19.44 5.23 -8.85
C PHE A 377 -19.54 4.64 -7.44
N PRO A 378 -19.06 3.40 -7.24
CA PRO A 378 -19.06 2.79 -5.92
C PRO A 378 -18.11 3.49 -4.94
N ASN A 379 -18.20 3.15 -3.66
CA ASN A 379 -17.31 3.62 -2.59
C ASN A 379 -16.93 2.50 -1.60
N ASP A 380 -17.10 1.23 -1.99
CA ASP A 380 -16.58 0.07 -1.27
C ASP A 380 -15.05 -0.01 -1.30
N GLU A 381 -14.51 -0.92 -0.49
CA GLU A 381 -13.09 -1.08 -0.24
C GLU A 381 -12.32 -1.41 -1.53
N ALA A 382 -12.92 -2.18 -2.43
CA ALA A 382 -12.33 -2.49 -3.74
C ALA A 382 -12.20 -1.23 -4.62
N GLU A 383 -13.17 -0.31 -4.55
CA GLU A 383 -13.07 0.96 -5.26
C GLU A 383 -12.05 1.91 -4.63
N GLN A 384 -11.97 1.94 -3.30
CA GLN A 384 -10.95 2.72 -2.58
C GLN A 384 -9.53 2.28 -2.97
N GLU A 385 -9.29 0.97 -3.06
CA GLU A 385 -8.00 0.42 -3.52
C GLU A 385 -7.69 0.80 -4.96
N ARG A 386 -8.69 0.80 -5.85
CA ARG A 386 -8.55 1.27 -7.23
C ARG A 386 -8.18 2.76 -7.26
N LEU A 387 -8.82 3.60 -6.45
CA LEU A 387 -8.54 5.04 -6.37
C LEU A 387 -7.13 5.32 -5.83
N ASP A 388 -6.66 4.57 -4.83
CA ASP A 388 -5.30 4.69 -4.30
C ASP A 388 -4.25 4.29 -5.35
N MET A 389 -4.52 3.24 -6.14
CA MET A 389 -3.69 2.88 -7.30
C MET A 389 -3.67 4.02 -8.34
N VAL A 390 -4.82 4.64 -8.63
CA VAL A 390 -4.90 5.78 -9.56
C VAL A 390 -4.11 6.99 -9.04
N HIS A 391 -4.12 7.24 -7.72
CA HIS A 391 -3.24 8.25 -7.12
C HIS A 391 -1.76 7.97 -7.43
N HIS A 392 -1.31 6.72 -7.27
CA HIS A 392 0.07 6.33 -7.61
C HIS A 392 0.40 6.55 -9.09
N ILE A 393 -0.52 6.19 -10.01
CA ILE A 393 -0.34 6.41 -11.45
C ILE A 393 -0.03 7.88 -11.72
N TYR A 394 -0.86 8.80 -11.22
CA TYR A 394 -0.69 10.23 -11.49
C TYR A 394 0.55 10.82 -10.80
N TYR A 395 0.82 10.42 -9.56
CA TYR A 395 2.05 10.82 -8.86
C TYR A 395 3.30 10.43 -9.66
N ARG A 396 3.37 9.19 -10.16
CA ARG A 396 4.48 8.74 -11.01
C ARG A 396 4.47 9.40 -12.38
N LEU A 397 3.29 9.69 -12.96
CA LEU A 397 3.16 10.39 -14.23
C LEU A 397 3.70 11.82 -14.15
N LEU A 398 3.55 12.49 -13.01
CA LEU A 398 4.03 13.85 -12.74
C LEU A 398 5.46 13.92 -12.20
N HIS A 399 6.21 12.82 -12.30
CA HIS A 399 7.58 12.67 -11.82
C HIS A 399 7.70 12.82 -10.30
N ASN A 400 6.88 12.08 -9.57
CA ASN A 400 6.84 12.05 -8.11
C ASN A 400 6.51 13.43 -7.53
N ARG A 401 5.54 14.13 -8.15
CA ARG A 401 5.03 15.42 -7.68
C ARG A 401 3.52 15.32 -7.51
N LEU A 402 3.02 15.92 -6.44
CA LEU A 402 1.59 15.98 -6.12
C LEU A 402 0.87 17.09 -6.89
N PHE A 403 1.57 18.20 -7.15
CA PHE A 403 1.06 19.38 -7.85
C PHE A 403 2.19 20.07 -8.65
N LEU A 404 1.83 20.94 -9.58
CA LEU A 404 2.74 21.70 -10.46
C LEU A 404 2.70 23.22 -10.25
N ALA A 405 1.73 23.73 -9.50
CA ALA A 405 1.61 25.13 -9.14
C ALA A 405 2.91 25.64 -8.49
N PRO A 406 3.47 26.78 -8.90
CA PRO A 406 4.72 27.30 -8.38
C PRO A 406 4.52 28.05 -7.06
N ILE A 407 4.02 27.34 -6.05
CA ILE A 407 3.71 27.89 -4.72
C ILE A 407 4.51 27.18 -3.62
N ASP A 408 5.02 27.96 -2.66
CA ASP A 408 5.52 27.45 -1.39
C ASP A 408 4.34 27.28 -0.43
N LEU A 409 4.14 26.04 0.06
CA LEU A 409 3.01 25.67 0.90
C LEU A 409 3.20 26.01 2.38
N SER A 410 4.38 26.50 2.81
CA SER A 410 4.59 26.89 4.20
C SER A 410 3.61 28.00 4.64
N GLY A 411 2.85 27.73 5.70
CA GLY A 411 1.82 28.63 6.22
C GLY A 411 0.64 28.86 5.27
N LYS A 412 0.41 27.95 4.32
CA LYS A 412 -0.67 28.06 3.32
C LYS A 412 -1.87 27.19 3.65
N ARG A 413 -3.04 27.61 3.18
CA ARG A 413 -4.28 26.82 3.21
C ARG A 413 -4.54 26.19 1.84
N ILE A 414 -4.76 24.89 1.83
CA ILE A 414 -4.98 24.08 0.62
C ILE A 414 -6.36 23.43 0.71
N LEU A 415 -7.11 23.42 -0.40
CA LEU A 415 -8.33 22.63 -0.56
C LEU A 415 -8.10 21.55 -1.62
N ASP A 416 -8.50 20.30 -1.33
CA ASP A 416 -8.56 19.18 -2.26
C ASP A 416 -10.03 18.80 -2.48
N ILE A 417 -10.56 19.15 -3.66
CA ILE A 417 -11.96 18.96 -4.05
C ILE A 417 -12.14 17.55 -4.60
N GLY A 418 -13.13 16.82 -4.09
CA GLY A 418 -13.35 15.43 -4.47
C GLY A 418 -12.21 14.54 -4.00
N THR A 419 -11.85 14.66 -2.72
CA THR A 419 -10.63 14.04 -2.17
C THR A 419 -10.66 12.50 -2.20
N GLY A 420 -11.82 11.88 -2.41
CA GLY A 420 -11.98 10.44 -2.52
C GLY A 420 -11.53 9.75 -1.24
N THR A 421 -10.53 8.87 -1.30
CA THR A 421 -9.96 8.21 -0.12
C THR A 421 -9.19 9.18 0.80
N GLY A 422 -8.92 10.41 0.35
CA GLY A 422 -8.09 11.37 1.07
C GLY A 422 -6.58 11.19 0.83
N VAL A 423 -6.17 10.19 0.04
CA VAL A 423 -4.76 9.82 -0.13
C VAL A 423 -3.88 10.96 -0.66
N TRP A 424 -4.40 11.84 -1.53
CA TRP A 424 -3.65 12.99 -2.01
C TRP A 424 -3.43 14.03 -0.92
N ALA A 425 -4.49 14.40 -0.19
CA ALA A 425 -4.41 15.34 0.92
C ALA A 425 -3.48 14.85 2.04
N ILE A 426 -3.53 13.55 2.36
CA ILE A 426 -2.65 12.91 3.35
C ILE A 426 -1.20 12.95 2.89
N HIS A 427 -0.92 12.54 1.64
CA HIS A 427 0.42 12.57 1.08
C HIS A 427 0.99 13.99 1.06
N LEU A 428 0.16 15.00 0.76
CA LEU A 428 0.57 16.40 0.82
C LEU A 428 0.85 16.85 2.27
N GLY A 429 0.03 16.43 3.23
CA GLY A 429 0.23 16.76 4.65
C GLY A 429 1.53 16.20 5.22
N ASP A 430 1.88 14.98 4.81
CA ASP A 430 3.14 14.33 5.16
C ASP A 430 4.36 15.03 4.53
N GLU A 431 4.29 15.40 3.25
CA GLU A 431 5.41 16.09 2.56
C GLU A 431 5.57 17.56 2.99
N TYR A 432 4.47 18.22 3.38
CA TYR A 432 4.44 19.66 3.71
C TYR A 432 3.84 19.90 5.11
N PRO A 433 4.50 19.46 6.19
CA PRO A 433 3.98 19.61 7.56
C PRO A 433 3.89 21.08 8.00
N ALA A 434 4.58 21.98 7.30
CA ALA A 434 4.53 23.42 7.56
C ALA A 434 3.33 24.13 6.90
N ALA A 435 2.51 23.44 6.10
CA ALA A 435 1.24 23.99 5.62
C ALA A 435 0.30 24.29 6.79
N GLU A 436 -0.42 25.40 6.73
CA GLU A 436 -1.35 25.81 7.79
C GLU A 436 -2.51 24.81 7.92
N ALA A 437 -3.11 24.46 6.79
CA ALA A 437 -4.22 23.52 6.72
C ALA A 437 -4.35 22.94 5.31
N ILE A 438 -4.66 21.65 5.25
CA ILE A 438 -5.04 20.93 4.04
C ILE A 438 -6.43 20.37 4.29
N VAL A 439 -7.39 20.84 3.52
CA VAL A 439 -8.79 20.47 3.65
C VAL A 439 -9.14 19.55 2.49
N GLY A 440 -9.53 18.31 2.76
CA GLY A 440 -10.12 17.43 1.76
C GLY A 440 -11.65 17.47 1.86
N ASN A 441 -12.31 17.62 0.72
CA ASN A 441 -13.77 17.65 0.65
C ASN A 441 -14.29 16.53 -0.25
N ASP A 442 -15.25 15.74 0.24
CA ASP A 442 -15.90 14.70 -0.54
C ASP A 442 -17.34 14.47 -0.06
N ILE A 443 -18.21 13.96 -0.93
CA ILE A 443 -19.58 13.58 -0.54
C ILE A 443 -19.60 12.25 0.24
N SER A 444 -18.62 11.37 0.02
CA SER A 444 -18.55 10.06 0.64
C SER A 444 -17.72 10.07 1.92
N PRO A 445 -18.25 9.58 3.06
CA PRO A 445 -17.52 9.51 4.34
C PRO A 445 -16.60 8.29 4.42
N ILE A 446 -15.62 8.20 3.52
CA ILE A 446 -14.72 7.02 3.37
C ILE A 446 -13.26 7.31 3.74
N GLN A 447 -12.96 8.52 4.20
CA GLN A 447 -11.59 8.93 4.50
C GLN A 447 -11.15 8.36 5.87
N PRO A 448 -9.85 8.05 6.04
CA PRO A 448 -9.34 7.52 7.30
C PRO A 448 -9.39 8.58 8.39
N GLN A 449 -9.57 8.14 9.63
CA GLN A 449 -9.54 9.03 10.80
C GLN A 449 -8.11 9.45 11.19
N TRP A 450 -7.12 8.60 10.90
CA TRP A 450 -5.72 8.86 11.22
C TRP A 450 -5.01 9.57 10.06
N VAL A 451 -4.85 10.88 10.20
CA VAL A 451 -4.30 11.78 9.18
C VAL A 451 -3.24 12.70 9.79
N PRO A 452 -2.36 13.32 8.99
CA PRO A 452 -1.44 14.34 9.47
C PRO A 452 -2.17 15.47 10.22
N PRO A 453 -1.57 16.08 11.27
CA PRO A 453 -2.24 17.09 12.10
C PRO A 453 -2.76 18.31 11.33
N ASN A 454 -2.18 18.59 10.17
CA ASN A 454 -2.56 19.68 9.27
C ASN A 454 -3.62 19.27 8.23
N VAL A 455 -4.13 18.03 8.24
CA VAL A 455 -5.14 17.53 7.31
C VAL A 455 -6.50 17.42 7.99
N LYS A 456 -7.57 17.89 7.33
CA LYS A 456 -8.96 17.78 7.80
C LYS A 456 -9.87 17.37 6.65
N PHE A 457 -10.88 16.55 6.95
CA PHE A 457 -11.87 16.13 5.97
C PHE A 457 -13.26 16.67 6.30
N TYR A 458 -13.98 17.12 5.27
CA TYR A 458 -15.37 17.54 5.37
C TYR A 458 -16.23 16.76 4.38
N ILE A 459 -17.39 16.34 4.86
CA ILE A 459 -18.42 15.71 4.03
C ILE A 459 -19.32 16.82 3.50
N ASP A 460 -19.16 17.19 2.24
CA ASP A 460 -19.99 18.20 1.60
C ASP A 460 -20.07 17.99 0.08
N ASP A 461 -21.09 18.59 -0.53
CA ASP A 461 -21.27 18.62 -1.97
C ASP A 461 -20.65 19.90 -2.54
N VAL A 462 -19.55 19.75 -3.28
CA VAL A 462 -18.79 20.85 -3.88
C VAL A 462 -19.59 21.65 -4.91
N GLU A 463 -20.69 21.10 -5.43
CA GLU A 463 -21.62 21.81 -6.32
C GLU A 463 -22.61 22.70 -5.56
N LYS A 464 -22.67 22.65 -4.22
CA LYS A 464 -23.44 23.61 -3.42
C LYS A 464 -22.62 24.87 -3.16
N ASP A 465 -23.27 25.88 -2.62
CA ASP A 465 -22.62 27.15 -2.27
C ASP A 465 -21.68 26.94 -1.08
N TRP A 466 -20.42 27.32 -1.23
CA TRP A 466 -19.42 27.12 -0.18
C TRP A 466 -19.62 28.10 0.97
N VAL A 467 -19.83 27.58 2.17
CA VAL A 467 -20.12 28.35 3.40
C VAL A 467 -18.86 28.71 4.20
N GLU A 468 -17.68 28.23 3.80
CA GLU A 468 -16.44 28.50 4.51
C GLU A 468 -15.94 29.93 4.26
N GLY A 469 -15.71 30.69 5.33
CA GLY A 469 -15.38 32.12 5.24
C GLY A 469 -13.91 32.45 4.99
N GLN A 470 -13.00 31.46 4.97
CA GLN A 470 -11.56 31.70 4.81
C GLN A 470 -11.08 31.24 3.42
N PRO A 471 -10.51 32.14 2.60
CA PRO A 471 -10.05 31.77 1.27
C PRO A 471 -8.77 30.92 1.30
N TYR A 472 -8.58 30.14 0.25
CA TYR A 472 -7.46 29.22 0.06
C TYR A 472 -6.31 29.85 -0.73
N ASP A 473 -5.09 29.34 -0.53
CA ASP A 473 -3.90 29.71 -1.30
C ASP A 473 -3.72 28.77 -2.52
N LEU A 474 -4.11 27.51 -2.38
CA LEU A 474 -4.15 26.51 -3.44
C LEU A 474 -5.48 25.75 -3.37
N ILE A 475 -6.16 25.61 -4.50
CA ILE A 475 -7.28 24.68 -4.67
C ILE A 475 -6.86 23.64 -5.70
N HIS A 476 -6.93 22.37 -5.33
CA HIS A 476 -6.61 21.22 -6.16
C HIS A 476 -7.88 20.42 -6.47
N CYS A 477 -8.02 19.93 -7.69
CA CYS A 477 -9.09 19.03 -8.11
C CYS A 477 -8.53 18.03 -9.11
N ARG A 478 -8.77 16.74 -8.88
CA ARG A 478 -8.23 15.67 -9.73
C ARG A 478 -9.20 14.53 -9.90
N TYR A 479 -9.33 14.03 -11.13
CA TYR A 479 -10.05 12.80 -11.46
C TYR A 479 -11.53 12.83 -11.02
N MET A 480 -12.25 13.87 -11.45
CA MET A 480 -13.65 14.15 -11.12
C MET A 480 -14.59 14.07 -12.34
N ALA A 481 -14.08 13.60 -13.48
CA ALA A 481 -14.87 13.30 -14.66
C ALA A 481 -16.04 12.34 -14.32
N GLY A 482 -17.23 12.71 -14.77
CA GLY A 482 -18.47 11.98 -14.48
C GLY A 482 -19.11 12.31 -13.13
N SER A 483 -18.49 13.14 -12.30
CA SER A 483 -19.01 13.46 -10.96
C SER A 483 -19.67 14.84 -10.88
N ILE A 484 -19.21 15.80 -11.68
CA ILE A 484 -19.65 17.20 -11.65
C ILE A 484 -20.63 17.50 -12.80
N LYS A 485 -21.74 18.18 -12.50
CA LYS A 485 -22.71 18.65 -13.49
C LYS A 485 -22.33 20.01 -14.09
N ASP A 486 -21.98 20.98 -13.23
CA ASP A 486 -21.69 22.35 -13.64
C ASP A 486 -20.23 22.74 -13.37
N TRP A 487 -19.33 22.25 -14.23
CA TRP A 487 -17.90 22.57 -14.17
C TRP A 487 -17.59 24.08 -14.22
N PRO A 488 -18.21 24.88 -15.12
CA PRO A 488 -18.02 26.34 -15.11
C PRO A 488 -18.35 26.97 -13.75
N ARG A 489 -19.49 26.60 -13.15
CA ARG A 489 -19.85 27.11 -11.81
C ARG A 489 -18.85 26.65 -10.76
N LEU A 490 -18.43 25.38 -10.74
CA LEU A 490 -17.43 24.90 -9.79
C LEU A 490 -16.11 25.69 -9.91
N ILE A 491 -15.62 25.91 -11.12
CA ILE A 491 -14.40 26.69 -11.37
C ILE A 491 -14.59 28.15 -10.93
N GLN A 492 -15.77 28.74 -11.13
CA GLN A 492 -16.11 30.07 -10.61
C GLN A 492 -16.11 30.11 -9.07
N GLN A 493 -16.57 29.04 -8.40
CA GLN A 493 -16.48 28.92 -6.94
C GLN A 493 -15.02 28.83 -6.49
N CYS A 494 -14.18 28.05 -7.17
CA CYS A 494 -12.73 28.02 -6.91
C CYS A 494 -12.11 29.41 -7.05
N PHE A 495 -12.43 30.14 -8.12
CA PHE A 495 -11.95 31.51 -8.32
C PHE A 495 -12.37 32.43 -7.15
N THR A 496 -13.64 32.35 -6.73
CA THR A 496 -14.17 33.19 -5.65
C THR A 496 -13.48 32.92 -4.32
N ASN A 497 -13.21 31.64 -4.02
CA ASN A 497 -12.65 31.19 -2.75
C ASN A 497 -11.11 31.15 -2.71
N LEU A 498 -10.42 31.53 -3.79
CA LEU A 498 -8.97 31.75 -3.77
C LEU A 498 -8.61 33.15 -3.25
N LYS A 499 -7.51 33.25 -2.50
CA LYS A 499 -6.84 34.52 -2.22
C LYS A 499 -6.35 35.16 -3.53
N PRO A 500 -6.25 36.50 -3.61
CA PRO A 500 -5.50 37.14 -4.69
C PRO A 500 -4.09 36.55 -4.79
N GLY A 501 -3.65 36.20 -6.01
CA GLY A 501 -2.40 35.49 -6.24
C GLY A 501 -2.41 33.97 -5.96
N GLY A 502 -3.50 33.41 -5.45
CA GLY A 502 -3.66 31.97 -5.21
C GLY A 502 -3.84 31.17 -6.51
N TYR A 503 -3.67 29.84 -6.40
CA TYR A 503 -3.67 28.94 -7.56
C TYR A 503 -4.84 27.95 -7.54
N LEU A 504 -5.45 27.73 -8.70
CA LEU A 504 -6.27 26.56 -9.00
C LEU A 504 -5.43 25.58 -9.82
N GLU A 505 -5.35 24.33 -9.38
CA GLU A 505 -4.76 23.24 -10.15
C GLU A 505 -5.79 22.15 -10.45
N LEU A 506 -6.08 21.96 -11.74
CA LEU A 506 -6.96 20.92 -12.25
C LEU A 506 -6.12 19.83 -12.91
N GLN A 507 -6.30 18.58 -12.49
CA GLN A 507 -5.61 17.43 -13.06
C GLN A 507 -6.61 16.39 -13.57
N GLU A 508 -6.77 16.24 -14.88
CA GLU A 508 -7.84 15.42 -15.43
C GLU A 508 -7.46 14.71 -16.74
N SER A 509 -8.02 13.52 -16.95
CA SER A 509 -7.81 12.74 -18.17
C SER A 509 -8.72 13.25 -19.30
N ILE A 510 -8.15 13.45 -20.48
CA ILE A 510 -8.89 13.50 -21.73
C ILE A 510 -9.29 12.05 -22.05
N ASN A 511 -10.55 11.73 -21.77
CA ASN A 511 -11.10 10.37 -21.83
C ASN A 511 -11.40 9.89 -23.27
N THR A 512 -10.59 10.35 -24.22
CA THR A 512 -10.59 9.89 -25.61
C THR A 512 -9.31 9.10 -25.85
N LEU A 513 -9.47 7.79 -26.09
CA LEU A 513 -8.37 6.87 -26.29
C LEU A 513 -7.81 7.04 -27.71
N TYR A 514 -6.49 7.04 -27.84
CA TYR A 514 -5.80 7.09 -29.14
C TYR A 514 -4.53 6.23 -29.14
N SER A 515 -3.90 6.11 -30.30
CA SER A 515 -2.55 5.56 -30.46
C SER A 515 -1.77 6.41 -31.45
N GLU A 516 -0.44 6.45 -31.32
CA GLU A 516 0.42 7.18 -32.28
C GLU A 516 0.79 6.36 -33.52
N ASP A 517 0.49 5.06 -33.52
CA ASP A 517 0.85 4.11 -34.58
C ASP A 517 -0.36 3.41 -35.20
N ASP A 518 -1.54 4.00 -35.05
CA ASP A 518 -2.82 3.48 -35.56
C ASP A 518 -3.20 2.08 -35.02
N SER A 519 -2.59 1.64 -33.92
CA SER A 519 -2.85 0.35 -33.29
C SER A 519 -4.15 0.30 -32.46
N VAL A 520 -4.83 1.43 -32.24
CA VAL A 520 -6.17 1.49 -31.62
C VAL A 520 -7.23 1.69 -32.71
N PRO A 521 -7.98 0.65 -33.09
CA PRO A 521 -9.08 0.80 -34.05
C PRO A 521 -10.26 1.57 -33.42
N PRO A 522 -10.94 2.46 -34.17
CA PRO A 522 -12.11 3.19 -33.67
C PRO A 522 -13.24 2.28 -33.17
N GLU A 523 -13.36 1.08 -33.73
CA GLU A 523 -14.41 0.11 -33.40
C GLU A 523 -14.05 -0.87 -32.28
N CYS A 524 -12.87 -0.73 -31.62
CA CYS A 524 -12.49 -1.61 -30.53
C CYS A 524 -13.42 -1.45 -29.31
N ASN A 525 -13.50 -2.49 -28.48
CA ASN A 525 -14.42 -2.52 -27.34
C ASN A 525 -14.05 -1.49 -26.28
N THR A 526 -12.76 -1.19 -26.13
CA THR A 526 -12.28 -0.17 -25.19
C THR A 526 -12.75 1.23 -25.61
N VAL A 527 -12.70 1.57 -26.90
CA VAL A 527 -13.26 2.83 -27.43
C VAL A 527 -14.79 2.86 -27.26
N LYS A 528 -15.49 1.78 -27.65
CA LYS A 528 -16.94 1.65 -27.47
C LYS A 528 -17.38 1.86 -26.01
N MET A 529 -16.63 1.30 -25.06
CA MET A 529 -16.89 1.48 -23.65
C MET A 529 -16.71 2.94 -23.22
N MET A 530 -15.59 3.58 -23.60
CA MET A 530 -15.36 4.99 -23.28
C MET A 530 -16.44 5.90 -23.88
N ASP A 531 -16.91 5.62 -25.09
CA ASP A 531 -17.97 6.39 -25.73
C ASP A 531 -19.34 6.16 -25.08
N ALA A 532 -19.65 4.92 -24.67
CA ALA A 532 -20.85 4.64 -23.88
C ALA A 532 -20.83 5.36 -22.53
N LEU A 533 -19.67 5.42 -21.85
CA LEU A 533 -19.54 6.18 -20.59
C LEU A 533 -19.77 7.68 -20.80
N LYS A 534 -19.24 8.26 -21.89
CA LYS A 534 -19.49 9.67 -22.25
C LYS A 534 -20.97 9.93 -22.52
N GLU A 535 -21.61 9.08 -23.30
CA GLU A 535 -23.03 9.20 -23.62
C GLU A 535 -23.90 9.08 -22.36
N GLY A 536 -23.64 8.10 -21.50
CA GLY A 536 -24.41 7.89 -20.27
C GLY A 536 -24.29 9.04 -19.28
N CYS A 537 -23.07 9.56 -19.04
CA CYS A 537 -22.92 10.75 -18.20
C CYS A 537 -23.63 11.98 -18.79
N LEU A 538 -23.58 12.16 -20.11
CA LEU A 538 -24.22 13.30 -20.77
C LEU A 538 -25.74 13.29 -20.62
N GLN A 539 -26.38 12.11 -20.63
CA GLN A 539 -27.84 11.98 -20.43
C GLN A 539 -28.33 12.47 -19.07
N ILE A 540 -27.46 12.51 -18.06
CA ILE A 540 -27.77 13.04 -16.73
C ILE A 540 -27.11 14.39 -16.44
N GLY A 541 -26.60 15.05 -17.49
CA GLY A 541 -26.00 16.38 -17.41
C GLY A 541 -24.63 16.43 -16.75
N GLN A 542 -23.89 15.31 -16.71
CA GLN A 542 -22.50 15.25 -16.24
C GLN A 542 -21.55 15.04 -17.44
N SER A 543 -20.28 15.43 -17.28
CA SER A 543 -19.28 15.21 -18.33
C SER A 543 -18.24 14.18 -17.91
N MET A 544 -18.16 13.08 -18.67
CA MET A 544 -17.05 12.11 -18.59
C MET A 544 -15.79 12.59 -19.32
N ASN A 545 -15.80 13.75 -20.00
CA ASN A 545 -14.61 14.27 -20.69
C ASN A 545 -14.51 15.79 -20.54
N PRO A 546 -14.33 16.31 -19.30
CA PRO A 546 -14.32 17.75 -19.06
C PRO A 546 -13.00 18.42 -19.44
N ALA A 547 -11.87 17.70 -19.38
CA ALA A 547 -10.52 18.23 -19.59
C ALA A 547 -10.35 19.13 -20.83
N PRO A 548 -10.88 18.81 -22.03
CA PRO A 548 -10.72 19.66 -23.21
C PRO A 548 -11.30 21.07 -23.08
N ASN A 549 -12.25 21.30 -22.16
CA ASN A 549 -12.90 22.60 -21.97
C ASN A 549 -12.37 23.38 -20.76
N MET A 550 -11.59 22.73 -19.90
CA MET A 550 -11.16 23.33 -18.62
C MET A 550 -10.35 24.61 -18.81
N HIS A 551 -9.53 24.71 -19.87
CA HIS A 551 -8.78 25.94 -20.18
C HIS A 551 -9.71 27.14 -20.37
N GLY A 552 -10.73 26.99 -21.23
CA GLY A 552 -11.68 28.08 -21.47
C GLY A 552 -12.46 28.44 -20.21
N TRP A 553 -12.87 27.45 -19.42
CA TRP A 553 -13.59 27.71 -18.17
C TRP A 553 -12.76 28.44 -17.12
N VAL A 554 -11.46 28.19 -17.01
CA VAL A 554 -10.60 28.97 -16.10
C VAL A 554 -10.39 30.39 -16.61
N GLU A 555 -10.25 30.62 -17.91
CA GLU A 555 -10.17 31.97 -18.47
C GLU A 555 -11.49 32.74 -18.24
N ASP A 556 -12.63 32.10 -18.53
CA ASP A 556 -13.97 32.68 -18.34
C ASP A 556 -14.26 33.05 -16.88
N ALA A 557 -13.72 32.28 -15.92
CA ALA A 557 -13.85 32.57 -14.49
C ALA A 557 -13.00 33.76 -14.02
N GLY A 558 -12.07 34.24 -14.85
CA GLY A 558 -11.23 35.42 -14.59
C GLY A 558 -9.80 35.13 -14.14
N PHE A 559 -9.33 33.89 -14.26
CA PHE A 559 -7.91 33.58 -14.07
C PHE A 559 -7.07 34.22 -15.19
N THR A 560 -5.90 34.77 -14.87
CA THR A 560 -5.12 35.57 -15.84
C THR A 560 -3.80 34.94 -16.26
N ILE A 561 -3.28 34.02 -15.46
CA ILE A 561 -2.10 33.23 -15.79
C ILE A 561 -2.54 31.78 -15.81
N VAL A 562 -2.61 31.17 -16.99
CA VAL A 562 -3.05 29.79 -17.21
C VAL A 562 -1.93 29.03 -17.91
N ASP A 563 -1.40 28.00 -17.25
CA ASP A 563 -0.42 27.06 -17.79
C ASP A 563 -1.08 25.69 -17.98
N GLU A 564 -1.08 25.18 -19.22
CA GLU A 564 -1.66 23.89 -19.57
C GLU A 564 -0.55 22.92 -19.99
N ARG A 565 -0.51 21.74 -19.37
CA ARG A 565 0.46 20.69 -19.67
C ARG A 565 -0.23 19.36 -19.93
N LYS A 566 0.21 18.67 -20.98
CA LYS A 566 -0.30 17.34 -21.35
C LYS A 566 0.75 16.26 -21.08
N PHE A 567 0.34 15.21 -20.40
CA PHE A 567 1.15 14.04 -20.10
C PHE A 567 0.52 12.81 -20.74
N LYS A 568 1.31 12.07 -21.51
CA LYS A 568 0.85 10.82 -22.12
C LYS A 568 0.71 9.74 -21.05
N LEU A 569 -0.51 9.26 -20.83
CA LEU A 569 -0.85 8.18 -19.93
C LEU A 569 -1.09 6.88 -20.73
N PRO A 570 -0.16 5.92 -20.70
CA PRO A 570 -0.34 4.65 -21.39
C PRO A 570 -1.42 3.80 -20.75
N LEU A 571 -2.09 3.01 -21.57
CA LEU A 571 -2.93 1.89 -21.17
C LEU A 571 -2.24 0.59 -21.61
N GLY A 572 -1.50 -0.04 -20.70
CA GLY A 572 -0.68 -1.22 -20.99
C GLY A 572 0.81 -1.04 -20.70
N ASN A 573 1.56 -2.15 -20.75
CA ASN A 573 2.98 -2.21 -20.36
C ASN A 573 3.96 -2.13 -21.55
N TRP A 574 3.45 -1.71 -22.71
CA TRP A 574 4.19 -1.54 -23.96
C TRP A 574 5.26 -0.42 -23.98
N PRO A 575 5.18 0.68 -23.19
CA PRO A 575 6.20 1.74 -23.26
C PRO A 575 7.60 1.22 -22.94
N ARG A 576 8.64 1.75 -23.59
CA ARG A 576 10.04 1.42 -23.25
C ARG A 576 10.51 2.14 -22.00
N ASP A 577 10.09 3.38 -21.81
CA ASP A 577 10.41 4.17 -20.62
C ASP A 577 9.86 3.46 -19.37
N LYS A 578 10.72 3.29 -18.36
CA LYS A 578 10.40 2.48 -17.18
C LYS A 578 9.23 3.06 -16.37
N ARG A 579 9.18 4.39 -16.25
CA ARG A 579 8.16 5.10 -15.47
C ARG A 579 6.82 5.05 -16.20
N LEU A 580 6.80 5.31 -17.50
CA LEU A 580 5.58 5.20 -18.31
C LEU A 580 5.10 3.75 -18.43
N LYS A 581 6.01 2.76 -18.47
CA LYS A 581 5.66 1.34 -18.38
C LYS A 581 4.98 1.00 -17.07
N GLU A 582 5.51 1.51 -15.95
CA GLU A 582 4.90 1.35 -14.64
C GLU A 582 3.50 1.98 -14.61
N CYS A 583 3.38 3.25 -14.99
CA CYS A 583 2.09 3.96 -15.07
C CYS A 583 1.08 3.18 -15.93
N GLY A 584 1.51 2.72 -17.10
CA GLY A 584 0.65 1.96 -18.00
C GLY A 584 0.31 0.55 -17.52
N SER A 585 1.17 -0.08 -16.72
CA SER A 585 0.88 -1.38 -16.10
C SER A 585 -0.21 -1.25 -15.04
N PHE A 586 -0.13 -0.23 -14.19
CA PHE A 586 -1.18 0.08 -13.22
C PHE A 586 -2.46 0.58 -13.89
N ASN A 587 -2.37 1.39 -14.95
CA ASN A 587 -3.54 1.82 -15.70
C ASN A 587 -4.23 0.65 -16.42
N ARG A 588 -3.47 -0.36 -16.88
CA ARG A 588 -4.07 -1.62 -17.35
C ARG A 588 -4.85 -2.31 -16.23
N LEU A 589 -4.28 -2.40 -15.03
CA LEU A 589 -4.97 -3.01 -13.89
C LEU A 589 -6.26 -2.27 -13.54
N ASN A 590 -6.23 -0.94 -13.59
CA ASN A 590 -7.40 -0.07 -13.43
C ASN A 590 -8.56 -0.47 -14.38
N PHE A 591 -8.26 -0.79 -15.65
CA PHE A 591 -9.26 -1.25 -16.61
C PHE A 591 -9.61 -2.73 -16.45
N VAL A 592 -8.69 -3.58 -15.97
CA VAL A 592 -8.96 -5.02 -15.85
C VAL A 592 -9.82 -5.32 -14.64
N GLU A 593 -9.48 -4.74 -13.48
CA GLU A 593 -10.19 -4.97 -12.22
C GLU A 593 -11.31 -3.96 -12.02
N GLY A 594 -11.10 -2.71 -12.43
CA GLY A 594 -12.02 -1.61 -12.17
C GLY A 594 -13.14 -1.42 -13.18
N VAL A 595 -13.14 -2.10 -14.34
CA VAL A 595 -14.11 -1.81 -15.41
C VAL A 595 -15.57 -1.94 -15.00
N ASP A 596 -15.89 -2.88 -14.12
CA ASP A 596 -17.27 -3.01 -13.63
C ASP A 596 -17.67 -1.80 -12.76
N ALA A 597 -16.73 -1.19 -12.03
CA ALA A 597 -17.01 -0.09 -11.11
C ALA A 597 -17.51 1.17 -11.83
N PHE A 598 -16.95 1.50 -13.00
CA PHE A 598 -17.37 2.68 -13.77
C PHE A 598 -18.40 2.37 -14.86
N THR A 599 -18.60 1.11 -15.26
CA THR A 599 -19.61 0.77 -16.28
C THR A 599 -20.95 0.36 -15.70
N ALA A 600 -21.00 -0.27 -14.52
CA ALA A 600 -22.20 -0.95 -14.04
C ALA A 600 -23.43 -0.03 -13.96
N SER A 601 -23.34 1.09 -13.25
CA SER A 601 -24.47 2.01 -13.10
C SER A 601 -24.71 2.84 -14.36
N ILE A 602 -23.67 3.33 -15.03
CA ILE A 602 -23.85 4.19 -16.21
C ILE A 602 -24.50 3.40 -17.37
N LEU A 603 -23.98 2.22 -17.72
CA LEU A 603 -24.50 1.49 -18.88
C LEU A 603 -25.86 0.82 -18.57
N GLN A 604 -26.07 0.30 -17.36
CA GLN A 604 -27.34 -0.38 -17.04
C GLN A 604 -28.43 0.61 -16.62
N ASP A 605 -28.17 1.49 -15.66
CA ASP A 605 -29.21 2.31 -15.05
C ASP A 605 -29.56 3.53 -15.90
N ILE A 606 -28.59 4.07 -16.66
CA ILE A 606 -28.80 5.25 -17.51
C ILE A 606 -29.05 4.86 -18.96
N LEU A 607 -28.15 4.08 -19.57
CA LEU A 607 -28.28 3.69 -20.98
C LEU A 607 -29.23 2.51 -21.22
N GLY A 608 -29.68 1.83 -20.15
CA GLY A 608 -30.63 0.72 -20.25
C GLY A 608 -30.03 -0.55 -20.87
N TRP A 609 -28.70 -0.70 -20.89
CA TRP A 609 -28.06 -1.92 -21.39
C TRP A 609 -28.38 -3.08 -20.46
N ARG A 610 -28.56 -4.27 -21.05
CA ARG A 610 -28.76 -5.47 -20.24
C ARG A 610 -27.46 -5.82 -19.53
N LYS A 611 -27.56 -6.37 -18.31
CA LYS A 611 -26.41 -6.82 -17.52
C LYS A 611 -25.47 -7.73 -18.32
N GLU A 612 -26.03 -8.62 -19.14
CA GLU A 612 -25.25 -9.53 -19.99
C GLU A 612 -24.46 -8.79 -21.06
N GLU A 613 -25.02 -7.72 -21.64
CA GLU A 613 -24.35 -6.90 -22.65
C GLU A 613 -23.16 -6.14 -22.05
N VAL A 614 -23.35 -5.56 -20.86
CA VAL A 614 -22.26 -4.92 -20.10
C VAL A 614 -21.18 -5.93 -19.71
N THR A 615 -21.57 -7.11 -19.24
CA THR A 615 -20.63 -8.18 -18.90
C THR A 615 -19.78 -8.60 -20.11
N VAL A 616 -20.41 -8.76 -21.28
CA VAL A 616 -19.74 -9.12 -22.53
C VAL A 616 -18.78 -8.01 -22.99
N LEU A 617 -19.21 -6.75 -22.92
CA LEU A 617 -18.36 -5.60 -23.24
C LEU A 617 -17.14 -5.56 -22.32
N ASN A 618 -17.35 -5.63 -20.99
CA ASN A 618 -16.27 -5.56 -20.01
C ASN A 618 -15.28 -6.71 -20.16
N ALA A 619 -15.77 -7.93 -20.46
CA ALA A 619 -14.90 -9.06 -20.78
C ALA A 619 -14.08 -8.83 -22.06
N ALA A 620 -14.65 -8.17 -23.07
CA ALA A 620 -13.94 -7.82 -24.29
C ALA A 620 -12.87 -6.74 -24.07
N VAL A 621 -13.19 -5.70 -23.29
CA VAL A 621 -12.24 -4.66 -22.86
C VAL A 621 -11.06 -5.28 -22.11
N ARG A 622 -11.34 -6.14 -21.11
CA ARG A 622 -10.29 -6.88 -20.39
C ARG A 622 -9.35 -7.63 -21.33
N ARG A 623 -9.90 -8.37 -22.31
CA ARG A 623 -9.10 -9.08 -23.30
C ARG A 623 -8.25 -8.15 -24.15
N GLU A 624 -8.82 -7.04 -24.62
CA GLU A 624 -8.13 -6.05 -25.44
C GLU A 624 -6.95 -5.40 -24.71
N VAL A 625 -7.18 -4.92 -23.49
CA VAL A 625 -6.15 -4.26 -22.68
C VAL A 625 -5.06 -5.27 -22.26
N MET A 626 -5.43 -6.53 -22.00
CA MET A 626 -4.47 -7.59 -21.64
C MET A 626 -3.65 -8.10 -22.82
N ALA A 627 -4.19 -8.06 -24.05
CA ALA A 627 -3.50 -8.51 -25.24
C ALA A 627 -2.22 -7.70 -25.54
N ASN A 628 -2.16 -6.45 -25.06
CA ASN A 628 -1.03 -5.55 -25.26
C ASN A 628 -0.64 -5.39 -26.75
N THR A 629 -1.62 -5.54 -27.64
CA THR A 629 -1.49 -5.35 -29.09
C THR A 629 -1.80 -3.92 -29.52
N MET A 630 -2.49 -3.16 -28.67
CA MET A 630 -2.80 -1.75 -28.87
C MET A 630 -1.87 -0.89 -28.01
N HIS A 631 -1.16 0.06 -28.62
CA HIS A 631 -0.34 1.05 -27.93
C HIS A 631 -1.21 2.24 -27.50
N ALA A 632 -2.23 1.91 -26.72
CA ALA A 632 -3.29 2.83 -26.32
C ALA A 632 -2.78 3.89 -25.33
N LEU A 633 -3.23 5.14 -25.53
CA LEU A 633 -2.88 6.33 -24.76
C LEU A 633 -4.15 7.11 -24.40
N PHE A 634 -4.12 7.69 -23.20
CA PHE A 634 -4.91 8.87 -22.84
C PHE A 634 -3.95 10.06 -22.67
N ASP A 635 -4.47 11.27 -22.83
CA ASP A 635 -3.77 12.47 -22.40
C ASP A 635 -4.26 12.86 -21.01
N PHE A 636 -3.34 13.01 -20.06
CA PHE A 636 -3.61 13.57 -18.74
C PHE A 636 -3.23 15.05 -18.76
N LEU A 637 -4.22 15.90 -18.55
CA LEU A 637 -4.12 17.35 -18.58
C LEU A 637 -3.87 17.89 -17.17
N VAL A 638 -2.90 18.77 -17.02
CA VAL A 638 -2.74 19.60 -15.82
C VAL A 638 -2.88 21.06 -16.21
N ILE A 639 -3.86 21.74 -15.63
CA ILE A 639 -4.03 23.19 -15.75
C ILE A 639 -3.67 23.83 -14.42
N VAL A 640 -2.73 24.77 -14.45
CA VAL A 640 -2.37 25.62 -13.32
C VAL A 640 -2.83 27.04 -13.66
N ALA A 641 -3.81 27.55 -12.91
CA ALA A 641 -4.40 28.86 -13.13
C ALA A 641 -4.21 29.77 -11.90
N GLN A 642 -3.69 30.98 -12.07
CA GLN A 642 -3.48 31.94 -10.98
C GLN A 642 -4.54 33.03 -10.96
N LYS A 643 -5.12 33.26 -9.78
CA LYS A 643 -6.03 34.38 -9.54
C LYS A 643 -5.23 35.69 -9.54
N PRO A 644 -5.72 36.78 -10.18
CA PRO A 644 -5.06 38.09 -10.13
C PRO A 644 -4.80 38.59 -8.70
N MET A 645 -3.77 39.44 -8.56
CA MET A 645 -3.40 40.12 -7.30
C MET A 645 -4.38 41.18 -6.85
#